data_AF-A0A2P8QWJ6-F1
#
_entry.id   AF-A0A2P8QWJ6-F1
#
_cell.length_a   1.000
_cell.length_b   1.000
_cell.length_c   1.000
_cell.angle_alpha   90.00
_cell.angle_beta   90.00
_cell.angle_gamma   90.00
#
_symmetry.space_group_name_H-M   'P 1'
#
loop_
_entity.id
_entity.type
_entity.pdbx_description
1 polymer ?
#
loop_
_entity_poly.entity_id
_entity_poly.type
_entity_poly.pdbx_seq_one_letter_code
_entity_poly.pdbx_strand_id
1 'polypeptide(L)'
;MSNLTSVLSDLLVAVPQLRPQVYFKASLTALSHAMEDQVLASTSDQPLLIASFQRERFYRQEAHRYKRLARQTNQVYVLAAPETDFTNASEYYETIAFDPTESLSQEWHLVAIGQNYSTCLICRERPSIVQIKPSPHLPAVDMDPTRQFEGIWTSERQISCIAAELLLQRILHYRPELAPKIELARDRFGIFPQRRSSAKKSKTAAPITLPSLDPAAIDTNPFVQRLVTYLQAGQYKLLKAYRSIAAQERKERLINSITAAIRKGSATGLPLHPQEILKVAVRELGIALAACRCLIYRAQANDDRVAIAHEYLQPGVSSVVGKVMPLQKNPLFQEMTCQQGSICIVDTQTDTRVTDSPLLQQLVKQLDIRSWLLMPVLYQGKLLGIVESHYCGSQPHQWTADETSLVEAIATQVGAALIQAEAYANLEDLNQQLEALDRTRSNLIAITGHELRTPLSTIQVCLESLATEPDMPLELRQVMLSTALTDSERMRKLVQDFLTLSNLESGRVEWHPETLPLDECVELALSRVRTRSNPEDLPQIVSTIPVQLPLIRVDGDWLVELIAKLLDNACKFTPPTGQIAIAARTNGGTTLEVTVSDTGRGIEPNRLEIVFDRFYQEEGALRRTAGGTGLGLAICRQIVNSWNGKIWAESAGKDKGSTFHFTIPTVE
;
A
#
# COMPACT_ATOMS: atom_id res chain seq x y z
N MET A 1 -16.51 -4.94 61.62
CA MET A 1 -16.80 -3.57 61.13
C MET A 1 -18.11 -3.66 60.38
N SER A 2 -19.13 -2.96 60.84
CA SER A 2 -20.48 -3.00 60.25
C SER A 2 -20.45 -2.29 58.89
N ASN A 3 -20.72 -3.01 57.80
CA ASN A 3 -20.95 -2.38 56.50
C ASN A 3 -22.08 -1.34 56.66
N LEU A 4 -21.76 -0.06 56.47
CA LEU A 4 -22.79 0.97 56.41
C LEU A 4 -23.70 0.66 55.22
N THR A 5 -25.00 0.59 55.49
CA THR A 5 -26.05 0.32 54.50
C THR A 5 -26.06 1.40 53.43
N SER A 6 -26.78 1.20 52.32
CA SER A 6 -26.94 2.19 51.25
C SER A 6 -27.75 3.41 51.74
N VAL A 7 -27.34 4.65 51.43
CA VAL A 7 -28.09 5.87 51.87
C VAL A 7 -29.51 5.84 51.29
N LEU A 8 -29.62 5.39 50.04
CA LEU A 8 -30.90 5.23 49.36
C LEU A 8 -31.79 4.21 50.08
N SER A 9 -31.23 3.07 50.51
CA SER A 9 -31.98 2.07 51.27
C SER A 9 -32.46 2.61 52.62
N ASP A 10 -31.60 3.33 53.34
CA ASP A 10 -31.97 3.94 54.63
C ASP A 10 -33.07 5.00 54.47
N LEU A 11 -33.01 5.79 53.40
CA LEU A 11 -34.02 6.80 53.07
C LEU A 11 -35.39 6.16 52.75
N LEU A 12 -35.40 5.05 52.00
CA LEU A 12 -36.62 4.29 51.68
C LEU A 12 -37.24 3.63 52.92
N VAL A 13 -36.43 3.21 53.90
CA VAL A 13 -36.92 2.72 55.20
C VAL A 13 -37.53 3.85 56.01
N ALA A 14 -36.89 5.03 56.04
CA ALA A 14 -37.37 6.19 56.76
C ALA A 14 -38.66 6.79 56.15
N VAL A 15 -38.83 6.70 54.83
CA VAL A 15 -40.01 7.19 54.09
C VAL A 15 -40.52 6.11 53.12
N PRO A 16 -41.30 5.12 53.59
CA PRO A 16 -41.75 3.98 52.78
C PRO A 16 -42.63 4.33 51.56
N GLN A 17 -43.16 5.55 51.51
CA GLN A 17 -43.99 6.04 50.40
C GLN A 17 -43.17 6.48 49.18
N LEU A 18 -41.85 6.69 49.33
CA LEU A 18 -40.97 7.08 48.24
C LEU A 18 -40.82 5.95 47.23
N ARG A 19 -40.90 6.30 45.94
CA ARG A 19 -40.64 5.38 44.82
C ARG A 19 -39.40 5.85 44.08
N PRO A 20 -38.31 5.06 44.07
CA PRO A 20 -37.11 5.45 43.34
C PRO A 20 -37.37 5.40 41.83
N GLN A 21 -36.76 6.35 41.11
CA GLN A 21 -36.82 6.44 39.65
C GLN A 21 -35.47 6.06 39.04
N VAL A 22 -35.48 5.69 37.76
CA VAL A 22 -34.26 5.39 37.00
C VAL A 22 -33.82 6.63 36.25
N TYR A 23 -32.57 7.01 36.43
CA TYR A 23 -31.89 8.12 35.77
C TYR A 23 -30.70 7.61 34.97
N PHE A 24 -30.43 8.25 33.83
CA PHE A 24 -29.20 8.04 33.09
C PHE A 24 -28.10 8.98 33.60
N LYS A 25 -26.83 8.56 33.52
CA LYS A 25 -25.66 9.35 33.96
C LYS A 25 -25.72 10.81 33.46
N ALA A 26 -26.00 11.02 32.17
CA ALA A 26 -26.05 12.35 31.57
C ALA A 26 -27.13 13.25 32.18
N SER A 27 -28.29 12.68 32.52
CA SER A 27 -29.39 13.41 33.16
C SER A 27 -29.05 13.76 34.60
N LEU A 28 -28.38 12.86 35.34
CA LEU A 28 -27.90 13.14 36.69
C LEU A 28 -26.82 14.22 36.74
N THR A 29 -25.87 14.19 35.80
CA THR A 29 -24.84 15.25 35.71
C THR A 29 -25.49 16.60 35.44
N ALA A 30 -26.42 16.69 34.48
CA ALA A 30 -27.15 17.92 34.19
C ALA A 30 -27.96 18.43 35.40
N LEU A 31 -28.59 17.51 36.13
CA LEU A 31 -29.38 17.82 37.32
C LEU A 31 -28.52 18.27 38.50
N SER A 32 -27.38 17.60 38.75
CA SER A 32 -26.38 18.00 39.74
C SER A 32 -25.85 19.41 39.45
N HIS A 33 -25.46 19.68 38.21
CA HIS A 33 -24.97 21.00 37.81
C HIS A 33 -26.02 22.09 37.96
N ALA A 34 -27.28 21.81 37.60
CA ALA A 34 -28.39 22.75 37.78
C ALA A 34 -28.69 23.03 39.27
N MET A 35 -28.63 22.00 40.13
CA MET A 35 -28.80 22.15 41.58
C MET A 35 -27.70 23.02 42.20
N GLU A 36 -26.43 22.75 41.89
CA GLU A 36 -25.29 23.55 42.37
C GLU A 36 -25.35 25.00 41.88
N ASP A 37 -25.80 25.21 40.65
CA ASP A 37 -25.98 26.53 40.06
C ASP A 37 -27.08 27.33 40.75
N GLN A 38 -28.16 26.67 41.20
CA GLN A 38 -29.23 27.27 42.01
C GLN A 38 -28.69 27.73 43.37
N VAL A 39 -27.80 26.93 43.97
CA VAL A 39 -27.10 27.30 45.22
C VAL A 39 -26.24 28.54 45.00
N LEU A 40 -25.41 28.55 43.94
CA LEU A 40 -24.53 29.68 43.61
C LEU A 40 -25.28 30.98 43.31
N ALA A 41 -26.50 30.90 42.76
CA ALA A 41 -27.33 32.06 42.45
C ALA A 41 -27.91 32.75 43.70
N SER A 42 -28.06 32.02 44.80
CA SER A 42 -28.67 32.51 46.04
C SER A 42 -27.65 33.27 46.90
N THR A 43 -27.40 34.54 46.58
CA THR A 43 -26.25 35.31 47.13
C THR A 43 -26.39 35.69 48.61
N SER A 44 -27.61 35.73 49.14
CA SER A 44 -27.91 36.14 50.53
C SER A 44 -28.16 34.96 51.48
N ASP A 45 -28.08 33.72 51.00
CA ASP A 45 -28.33 32.52 51.79
C ASP A 45 -27.00 31.83 52.13
N GLN A 46 -26.88 31.23 53.32
CA GLN A 46 -25.75 30.35 53.65
C GLN A 46 -26.28 28.93 53.85
N PRO A 47 -26.37 28.13 52.78
CA PRO A 47 -27.03 26.83 52.80
C PRO A 47 -26.15 25.71 53.38
N LEU A 48 -26.75 24.58 53.74
CA LEU A 48 -26.04 23.32 53.94
C LEU A 48 -25.87 22.63 52.58
N LEU A 49 -24.65 22.21 52.25
CA LEU A 49 -24.33 21.44 51.05
C LEU A 49 -23.56 20.16 51.43
N ILE A 50 -24.09 19.01 51.00
CA ILE A 50 -23.43 17.72 51.15
C ILE A 50 -23.37 17.04 49.78
N ALA A 51 -22.18 16.78 49.28
CA ALA A 51 -21.95 16.10 48.01
C ALA A 51 -21.13 14.83 48.22
N SER A 52 -21.51 13.75 47.54
CA SER A 52 -20.79 12.48 47.56
C SER A 52 -20.49 12.02 46.14
N PHE A 53 -19.21 11.77 45.87
CA PHE A 53 -18.68 11.30 44.61
C PHE A 53 -18.24 9.85 44.73
N GLN A 54 -18.61 9.02 43.76
CA GLN A 54 -18.21 7.61 43.70
C GLN A 54 -16.68 7.42 43.75
N ARG A 55 -15.90 8.36 43.18
CA ARG A 55 -14.43 8.32 43.06
C ARG A 55 -13.82 9.72 43.05
N GLU A 56 -12.58 9.83 43.54
CA GLU A 56 -11.81 11.09 43.56
C GLU A 56 -11.74 11.80 42.19
N ARG A 57 -11.49 11.07 41.09
CA ARG A 57 -11.41 11.68 39.75
C ARG A 57 -12.64 12.49 39.34
N PHE A 58 -13.84 12.11 39.79
CA PHE A 58 -15.07 12.83 39.48
C PHE A 58 -15.18 14.12 40.29
N TYR A 59 -14.74 14.10 41.55
CA TYR A 59 -14.62 15.30 42.37
C TYR A 59 -13.58 16.27 41.80
N ARG A 60 -12.41 15.80 41.35
CA ARG A 60 -11.34 16.66 40.81
C ARG A 60 -11.82 17.54 39.64
N GLN A 61 -12.72 17.02 38.81
CA GLN A 61 -13.32 17.78 37.70
C GLN A 61 -14.18 18.95 38.19
N GLU A 62 -14.76 18.85 39.39
CA GLU A 62 -15.71 19.82 39.96
C GLU A 62 -15.12 20.63 41.14
N ALA A 63 -13.89 20.36 41.57
CA ALA A 63 -13.30 20.93 42.79
C ALA A 63 -13.33 22.48 42.84
N HIS A 64 -13.12 23.15 41.70
CA HIS A 64 -13.22 24.61 41.61
C HIS A 64 -14.63 25.14 41.96
N ARG A 65 -15.68 24.38 41.65
CA ARG A 65 -17.07 24.74 41.91
C ARG A 65 -17.39 24.67 43.41
N TYR A 66 -16.95 23.62 44.09
CA TYR A 66 -17.09 23.49 45.55
C TYR A 66 -16.29 24.56 46.31
N LYS A 67 -15.11 24.96 45.80
CA LYS A 67 -14.39 26.12 46.34
C LYS A 67 -15.17 27.44 46.23
N ARG A 68 -15.96 27.62 45.17
CA ARG A 68 -16.83 28.81 45.04
C ARG A 68 -18.02 28.74 46.00
N LEU A 69 -18.64 27.57 46.13
CA LEU A 69 -19.75 27.32 47.06
C LEU A 69 -19.34 27.56 48.51
N ALA A 70 -18.14 27.13 48.89
CA ALA A 70 -17.59 27.34 50.24
C ALA A 70 -17.34 28.81 50.60
N ARG A 71 -17.33 29.73 49.62
CA ARG A 71 -17.28 31.18 49.91
C ARG A 71 -18.62 31.73 50.38
N GLN A 72 -19.73 31.04 50.09
CA GLN A 72 -21.08 31.46 50.47
C GLN A 72 -21.52 30.84 51.81
N THR A 73 -21.04 29.65 52.14
CA THR A 73 -21.41 28.93 53.36
C THR A 73 -20.24 28.15 53.95
N ASN A 74 -20.17 28.10 55.28
CA ASN A 74 -19.22 27.25 55.99
C ASN A 74 -19.72 25.80 56.16
N GLN A 75 -20.94 25.50 55.75
CA GLN A 75 -21.58 24.18 55.85
C GLN A 75 -21.48 23.40 54.52
N VAL A 76 -20.27 23.17 54.03
CA VAL A 76 -20.00 22.36 52.83
C VAL A 76 -19.22 21.11 53.20
N TYR A 77 -19.74 19.95 52.79
CA TYR A 77 -19.17 18.63 53.03
C TYR A 77 -19.06 17.84 51.72
N VAL A 78 -17.86 17.36 51.42
CA VAL A 78 -17.58 16.60 50.18
C VAL A 78 -16.99 15.24 50.53
N LEU A 79 -17.69 14.18 50.15
CA LEU A 79 -17.30 12.79 50.34
C LEU A 79 -16.77 12.21 49.02
N ALA A 80 -15.63 11.51 49.05
CA ALA A 80 -15.15 10.75 47.89
C ALA A 80 -14.33 9.52 48.30
N ALA A 81 -14.35 8.47 47.48
CA ALA A 81 -13.43 7.34 47.63
C ALA A 81 -12.02 7.78 47.14
N PRO A 82 -10.98 7.65 47.98
CA PRO A 82 -9.63 8.09 47.63
C PRO A 82 -9.01 7.21 46.52
N GLU A 83 -8.39 7.84 45.52
CA GLU A 83 -7.60 7.14 44.48
C GLU A 83 -6.12 7.53 44.53
N THR A 84 -5.83 8.78 44.88
CA THR A 84 -4.50 9.40 44.87
C THR A 84 -4.26 10.22 46.14
N ASP A 85 -4.68 11.49 46.19
CA ASP A 85 -4.33 12.43 47.28
C ASP A 85 -5.54 12.90 48.10
N PHE A 86 -6.76 12.42 47.79
CA PHE A 86 -7.96 12.85 48.50
C PHE A 86 -7.97 12.32 49.94
N THR A 87 -7.84 13.22 50.90
CA THR A 87 -7.75 12.91 52.33
C THR A 87 -8.73 13.78 53.13
N ASN A 88 -8.93 13.42 54.41
CA ASN A 88 -9.71 14.21 55.34
C ASN A 88 -9.02 15.55 55.59
N ALA A 89 -9.66 16.65 55.21
CA ALA A 89 -9.15 18.00 55.39
C ALA A 89 -10.27 18.98 55.72
N SER A 90 -9.90 20.08 56.37
CA SER A 90 -10.81 21.15 56.82
C SER A 90 -10.31 22.51 56.33
N GLU A 91 -9.93 22.59 55.05
CA GLU A 91 -9.40 23.82 54.43
C GLU A 91 -10.53 24.78 54.05
N TYR A 92 -10.96 24.77 52.79
CA TYR A 92 -12.04 25.61 52.28
C TYR A 92 -13.42 25.07 52.67
N TYR A 93 -13.54 23.74 52.71
CA TYR A 93 -14.72 22.97 53.11
C TYR A 93 -14.27 21.63 53.67
N GLU A 94 -15.18 20.87 54.26
CA GLU A 94 -14.83 19.56 54.83
C GLU A 94 -14.73 18.51 53.73
N THR A 95 -13.56 17.90 53.57
CA THR A 95 -13.39 16.68 52.76
C THR A 95 -13.42 15.46 53.66
N ILE A 96 -14.10 14.41 53.20
CA ILE A 96 -14.29 13.15 53.92
C ILE A 96 -13.94 11.99 52.97
N ALA A 97 -12.79 11.37 53.19
CA ALA A 97 -12.37 10.17 52.48
C ALA A 97 -13.07 8.95 53.10
N PHE A 98 -13.94 8.30 52.33
CA PHE A 98 -14.63 7.07 52.75
C PHE A 98 -13.97 5.83 52.14
N ASP A 99 -14.23 4.65 52.73
CA ASP A 99 -13.64 3.39 52.26
C ASP A 99 -14.19 3.00 50.87
N PRO A 100 -13.34 2.78 49.84
CA PRO A 100 -13.76 2.40 48.50
C PRO A 100 -14.60 1.11 48.42
N THR A 101 -14.50 0.23 49.41
CA THR A 101 -15.23 -1.04 49.47
C THR A 101 -16.66 -0.91 49.99
N GLU A 102 -17.04 0.26 50.51
CA GLU A 102 -18.37 0.52 51.04
C GLU A 102 -19.41 0.90 49.97
N SER A 103 -20.69 0.83 50.35
CA SER A 103 -21.83 1.13 49.46
C SER A 103 -21.78 2.54 48.86
N LEU A 104 -21.17 3.51 49.54
CA LEU A 104 -21.00 4.89 49.07
C LEU A 104 -20.19 4.99 47.76
N SER A 105 -19.30 4.04 47.46
CA SER A 105 -18.54 4.05 46.20
C SER A 105 -19.40 3.77 44.97
N GLN A 106 -20.62 3.26 45.18
CA GLN A 106 -21.61 3.01 44.14
C GLN A 106 -22.74 4.04 44.17
N GLU A 107 -22.67 5.05 45.03
CA GLU A 107 -23.72 6.05 45.20
C GLU A 107 -23.28 7.46 44.78
N TRP A 108 -24.25 8.27 44.38
CA TRP A 108 -24.10 9.68 44.06
C TRP A 108 -25.13 10.46 44.86
N HIS A 109 -24.65 11.32 45.76
CA HIS A 109 -25.50 12.16 46.58
C HIS A 109 -25.19 13.64 46.38
N LEU A 110 -26.23 14.45 46.31
CA LEU A 110 -26.15 15.91 46.39
C LEU A 110 -27.35 16.42 47.17
N VAL A 111 -27.10 17.01 48.32
CA VAL A 111 -28.15 17.60 49.17
C VAL A 111 -27.79 19.06 49.43
N ALA A 112 -28.70 19.96 49.07
CA ALA A 112 -28.59 21.38 49.34
C ALA A 112 -29.84 21.86 50.08
N ILE A 113 -29.67 22.52 51.23
CA ILE A 113 -30.76 23.07 52.05
C ILE A 113 -30.45 24.52 52.38
N GLY A 114 -31.22 25.44 51.80
CA GLY A 114 -31.20 26.86 52.12
C GLY A 114 -32.37 27.27 53.03
N GLN A 115 -32.54 28.56 53.25
CA GLN A 115 -33.70 29.11 53.96
C GLN A 115 -34.99 28.90 53.16
N ASN A 116 -34.94 29.19 51.85
CA ASN A 116 -36.12 29.23 50.98
C ASN A 116 -36.11 28.16 49.89
N TYR A 117 -35.16 27.22 49.90
CA TYR A 117 -35.13 26.11 48.96
C TYR A 117 -34.52 24.86 49.60
N SER A 118 -34.88 23.72 49.05
CA SER A 118 -34.28 22.43 49.37
C SER A 118 -34.24 21.60 48.11
N THR A 119 -33.11 20.96 47.85
CA THR A 119 -32.96 20.02 46.73
C THR A 119 -32.13 18.84 47.21
N CYS A 120 -32.63 17.64 46.96
CA CYS A 120 -32.01 16.40 47.37
C CYS A 120 -31.95 15.46 46.18
N LEU A 121 -30.77 14.93 45.90
CA LEU A 121 -30.48 13.89 44.94
C LEU A 121 -29.75 12.76 45.66
N ILE A 122 -30.38 11.59 45.75
CA ILE A 122 -29.80 10.39 46.36
C ILE A 122 -29.91 9.27 45.35
N CYS A 123 -28.80 8.85 44.76
CA CYS A 123 -28.77 7.87 43.69
C CYS A 123 -27.78 6.75 43.97
N ARG A 124 -28.09 5.55 43.49
CA ARG A 124 -27.21 4.38 43.50
C ARG A 124 -27.09 3.83 42.09
N GLU A 125 -25.87 3.54 41.66
CA GLU A 125 -25.63 2.93 40.36
C GLU A 125 -26.21 1.51 40.30
N ARG A 126 -26.90 1.18 39.21
CA ARG A 126 -27.32 -0.20 38.93
C ARG A 126 -26.20 -0.90 38.18
N PRO A 127 -25.75 -2.10 38.62
CA PRO A 127 -24.78 -2.89 37.87
C PRO A 127 -25.38 -3.25 36.51
N SER A 128 -24.69 -2.87 35.44
CA SER A 128 -25.13 -3.17 34.07
C SER A 128 -25.00 -4.68 33.80
N ILE A 129 -26.08 -5.31 33.31
CA ILE A 129 -26.15 -6.76 33.03
C ILE A 129 -25.28 -7.15 31.81
N VAL A 130 -24.81 -6.18 31.03
CA VAL A 130 -24.11 -6.38 29.77
C VAL A 130 -22.65 -5.94 29.93
N GLN A 131 -21.75 -6.86 30.26
CA GLN A 131 -20.31 -6.65 30.15
C GLN A 131 -19.88 -6.77 28.68
N ILE A 132 -19.88 -5.66 27.95
CA ILE A 132 -19.17 -5.60 26.65
C ILE A 132 -17.68 -5.44 26.96
N LYS A 133 -16.86 -6.46 26.60
CA LYS A 133 -15.40 -6.36 26.68
C LYS A 133 -14.92 -5.17 25.82
N PRO A 134 -14.02 -4.30 26.32
CA PRO A 134 -13.44 -3.26 25.49
C PRO A 134 -12.56 -3.88 24.40
N SER A 135 -12.79 -3.48 23.15
CA SER A 135 -11.87 -3.74 22.04
C SER A 135 -10.61 -2.88 22.21
N PRO A 136 -9.38 -3.40 21.98
CA PRO A 136 -8.12 -2.72 22.28
C PRO A 136 -7.79 -1.51 21.37
N HIS A 137 -8.62 -1.17 20.39
CA HIS A 137 -8.31 -0.15 19.37
C HIS A 137 -9.14 1.14 19.42
N LEU A 138 -9.96 1.34 20.45
CA LEU A 138 -10.66 2.63 20.65
C LEU A 138 -10.07 3.37 21.87
N PRO A 139 -9.72 4.67 21.75
CA PRO A 139 -9.48 5.48 22.93
C PRO A 139 -10.76 5.46 23.77
N ALA A 140 -10.63 5.14 25.06
CA ALA A 140 -11.73 5.07 26.00
C ALA A 140 -12.33 6.46 26.20
N VAL A 141 -13.21 6.87 25.28
CA VAL A 141 -14.16 7.94 25.53
C VAL A 141 -15.15 7.34 26.53
N ASP A 142 -14.97 7.65 27.81
CA ASP A 142 -15.77 7.21 28.98
C ASP A 142 -17.19 7.82 28.97
N MET A 143 -17.82 7.78 27.80
CA MET A 143 -19.21 8.14 27.55
C MET A 143 -19.97 6.83 27.35
N ASP A 144 -20.15 6.10 28.43
CA ASP A 144 -21.07 4.98 28.45
C ASP A 144 -22.47 5.49 28.85
N PRO A 145 -23.36 5.83 27.90
CA PRO A 145 -24.72 6.29 28.20
C PRO A 145 -25.57 5.18 28.85
N THR A 146 -25.05 3.96 28.94
CA THR A 146 -25.78 2.80 29.48
C THR A 146 -25.75 2.71 31.01
N ARG A 147 -24.93 3.52 31.69
CA ARG A 147 -24.91 3.55 33.17
C ARG A 147 -26.22 4.11 33.70
N GLN A 148 -27.02 3.22 34.29
CA GLN A 148 -28.29 3.54 34.91
C GLN A 148 -28.09 3.72 36.41
N PHE A 149 -28.78 4.71 36.96
CA PHE A 149 -28.81 5.01 38.37
C PHE A 149 -30.26 4.92 38.85
N GLU A 150 -30.46 4.35 40.02
CA GLU A 150 -31.74 4.33 40.69
C GLU A 150 -31.68 5.30 41.87
N GLY A 151 -32.66 6.18 42.01
CA GLY A 151 -32.60 7.17 43.07
C GLY A 151 -33.81 8.05 43.21
N ILE A 152 -33.69 9.02 44.10
CA ILE A 152 -34.73 9.98 44.42
C ILE A 152 -34.16 11.37 44.20
N TRP A 153 -34.85 12.15 43.39
CA TRP A 153 -34.69 13.59 43.31
C TRP A 153 -35.96 14.24 43.84
N THR A 154 -35.82 15.19 44.77
CA THR A 154 -36.96 15.92 45.33
C THR A 154 -36.54 17.30 45.80
N SER A 155 -37.49 18.24 45.77
CA SER A 155 -37.37 19.54 46.41
C SER A 155 -38.12 19.63 47.75
N GLU A 156 -38.74 18.54 48.20
CA GLU A 156 -39.48 18.51 49.46
C GLU A 156 -38.55 18.61 50.66
N ARG A 157 -38.69 19.70 51.42
CA ARG A 157 -37.80 20.03 52.55
C ARG A 157 -37.71 18.92 53.59
N GLN A 158 -38.84 18.27 53.92
CA GLN A 158 -38.88 17.17 54.90
C GLN A 158 -37.98 16.01 54.46
N ILE A 159 -38.07 15.60 53.20
CA ILE A 159 -37.29 14.48 52.65
C ILE A 159 -35.81 14.88 52.53
N SER A 160 -35.53 16.11 52.07
CA SER A 160 -34.16 16.64 52.03
C SER A 160 -33.51 16.67 53.41
N CYS A 161 -34.23 17.08 54.47
CA CYS A 161 -33.70 17.07 55.83
C CYS A 161 -33.42 15.65 56.34
N ILE A 162 -34.28 14.66 56.04
CA ILE A 162 -34.03 13.26 56.40
C ILE A 162 -32.78 12.74 55.67
N ALA A 163 -32.63 13.01 54.38
CA ALA A 163 -31.45 12.61 53.61
C ALA A 163 -30.18 13.30 54.13
N ALA A 164 -30.24 14.60 54.45
CA ALA A 164 -29.13 15.33 55.07
C ALA A 164 -28.73 14.72 56.41
N GLU A 165 -29.70 14.36 57.27
CA GLU A 165 -29.41 13.71 58.55
C GLU A 165 -28.67 12.38 58.39
N LEU A 166 -29.11 11.53 57.45
CA LEU A 166 -28.45 10.26 57.15
C LEU A 166 -27.01 10.46 56.68
N LEU A 167 -26.75 11.46 55.83
CA LEU A 167 -25.41 11.79 55.36
C LEU A 167 -24.54 12.42 56.46
N LEU A 168 -25.09 13.30 57.30
CA LEU A 168 -24.39 13.92 58.43
C LEU A 168 -24.00 12.87 59.48
N GLN A 169 -24.85 11.88 59.75
CA GLN A 169 -24.51 10.75 60.62
C GLN A 169 -23.33 9.94 60.07
N ARG A 170 -23.25 9.75 58.75
CA ARG A 170 -22.10 9.08 58.11
C ARG A 170 -20.84 9.93 58.16
N ILE A 171 -20.96 11.25 57.94
CA ILE A 171 -19.84 12.17 58.11
C ILE A 171 -19.30 12.09 59.54
N LEU A 172 -20.17 12.05 60.57
CA LEU A 172 -19.76 11.88 61.97
C LEU A 172 -19.10 10.52 62.25
N HIS A 173 -19.50 9.47 61.52
CA HIS A 173 -18.84 8.17 61.63
C HIS A 173 -17.38 8.22 61.17
N TYR A 174 -17.11 8.90 60.05
CA TYR A 174 -15.74 9.04 59.53
C TYR A 174 -14.91 10.12 60.22
N ARG A 175 -15.56 11.22 60.64
CA ARG A 175 -14.93 12.41 61.22
C ARG A 175 -15.71 12.89 62.46
N PRO A 176 -15.57 12.20 63.61
CA PRO A 176 -16.29 12.54 64.84
C PRO A 176 -15.97 13.95 65.35
N GLU A 177 -14.80 14.50 65.01
CA GLU A 177 -14.40 15.87 65.37
C GLU A 177 -15.31 16.97 64.77
N LEU A 178 -16.11 16.66 63.74
CA LEU A 178 -17.04 17.60 63.12
C LEU A 178 -18.38 17.73 63.86
N ALA A 179 -18.58 17.00 64.97
CA ALA A 179 -19.76 17.06 65.83
C ALA A 179 -20.30 18.49 66.12
N PRO A 180 -19.50 19.46 66.61
CA PRO A 180 -20.02 20.79 66.92
C PRO A 180 -20.48 21.55 65.66
N LYS A 181 -19.80 21.37 64.53
CA LYS A 181 -20.15 22.01 63.26
C LYS A 181 -21.45 21.45 62.68
N ILE A 182 -21.65 20.15 62.84
CA ILE A 182 -22.86 19.44 62.39
C ILE A 182 -24.07 19.78 63.27
N GLU A 183 -23.89 19.94 64.59
CA GLU A 183 -24.97 20.40 65.47
C GLU A 183 -25.45 21.81 65.09
N LEU A 184 -24.53 22.73 64.78
CA LEU A 184 -24.90 24.05 64.26
C LEU A 184 -25.70 23.98 62.94
N ALA A 185 -25.36 23.05 62.05
CA ALA A 185 -26.13 22.82 60.82
C ALA A 185 -27.54 22.28 61.15
N ARG A 186 -27.63 21.34 62.08
CA ARG A 186 -28.90 20.74 62.51
C ARG A 186 -29.85 21.77 63.09
N ASP A 187 -29.36 22.60 64.00
CA ASP A 187 -30.16 23.65 64.64
C ASP A 187 -30.62 24.70 63.63
N ARG A 188 -29.73 25.11 62.72
CA ARG A 188 -30.03 26.13 61.71
C ARG A 188 -31.09 25.71 60.71
N PHE A 189 -31.05 24.46 60.24
CA PHE A 189 -31.94 23.98 59.18
C PHE A 189 -33.10 23.11 59.67
N GLY A 190 -33.18 22.85 60.98
CA GLY A 190 -34.22 22.02 61.59
C GLY A 190 -34.08 20.54 61.25
N ILE A 191 -32.84 20.03 61.23
CA ILE A 191 -32.52 18.63 60.93
C ILE A 191 -32.44 17.87 62.26
N PHE A 192 -33.50 17.15 62.63
CA PHE A 192 -33.58 16.44 63.90
C PHE A 192 -33.35 14.93 63.74
N PRO A 193 -32.56 14.28 64.61
CA PRO A 193 -32.39 12.83 64.58
C PRO A 193 -33.71 12.13 64.90
N GLN A 194 -34.08 11.13 64.10
CA GLN A 194 -35.24 10.29 64.39
C GLN A 194 -35.04 9.57 65.73
N ARG A 195 -35.87 9.89 66.75
CA ARG A 195 -35.92 9.13 68.00
C ARG A 195 -36.31 7.69 67.68
N ARG A 196 -35.36 6.74 67.75
CA ARG A 196 -35.67 5.31 67.84
C ARG A 196 -36.58 5.08 69.04
N SER A 197 -37.73 4.47 68.83
CA SER A 197 -38.69 4.14 69.87
C SER A 197 -38.06 3.19 70.91
N SER A 198 -37.64 3.72 72.05
CA SER A 198 -37.55 2.96 73.28
C SER A 198 -38.61 3.50 74.23
N ALA A 199 -39.47 2.59 74.69
CA ALA A 199 -40.60 2.91 75.54
C ALA A 199 -40.13 3.56 76.86
N LYS A 200 -40.56 4.80 77.11
CA LYS A 200 -40.97 5.27 78.45
C LYS A 200 -41.74 6.58 78.34
N LYS A 201 -42.93 6.57 78.94
CA LYS A 201 -43.90 7.67 79.04
C LYS A 201 -43.24 8.94 79.59
N SER A 202 -43.34 10.03 78.85
CA SER A 202 -43.37 11.38 79.40
C SER A 202 -44.32 12.22 78.55
N LYS A 203 -45.34 12.78 79.21
CA LYS A 203 -46.39 13.62 78.62
C LYS A 203 -45.83 15.00 78.28
N THR A 204 -46.50 15.65 77.32
CA THR A 204 -46.33 17.03 76.82
C THR A 204 -45.09 17.28 75.95
N ALA A 205 -45.24 17.04 74.65
CA ALA A 205 -44.54 17.79 73.61
C ALA A 205 -45.60 18.23 72.59
N ALA A 206 -45.77 19.55 72.41
CA ALA A 206 -46.63 20.12 71.38
C ALA A 206 -46.14 19.69 69.98
N PRO A 207 -47.03 19.55 68.99
CA PRO A 207 -46.60 19.28 67.62
C PRO A 207 -45.75 20.45 67.13
N ILE A 208 -44.54 20.15 66.64
CA ILE A 208 -43.67 21.12 65.99
C ILE A 208 -44.31 21.46 64.63
N THR A 209 -45.06 22.54 64.58
CA THR A 209 -45.51 23.15 63.33
C THR A 209 -44.32 23.91 62.73
N LEU A 210 -43.65 23.30 61.75
CA LEU A 210 -42.70 24.03 60.89
C LEU A 210 -43.50 25.03 60.02
N PRO A 211 -42.96 26.25 59.75
CA PRO A 211 -43.62 27.20 58.88
C PRO A 211 -43.79 26.57 57.49
N SER A 212 -45.03 26.51 57.00
CA SER A 212 -45.31 26.21 55.61
C SER A 212 -44.73 27.34 54.76
N LEU A 213 -43.65 27.06 54.03
CA LEU A 213 -43.19 27.94 52.96
C LEU A 213 -44.31 28.00 51.91
N ASP A 214 -44.75 29.22 51.55
CA ASP A 214 -45.67 29.43 50.44
C ASP A 214 -45.05 28.82 49.16
N PRO A 215 -45.72 27.87 48.48
CA PRO A 215 -45.22 27.28 47.24
C PRO A 215 -44.97 28.31 46.12
N ALA A 216 -45.54 29.51 46.25
CA ALA A 216 -45.44 30.61 45.28
C ALA A 216 -44.18 31.48 45.42
N ALA A 217 -43.36 31.32 46.47
CA ALA A 217 -42.22 32.20 46.75
C ALA A 217 -40.87 31.74 46.15
N ILE A 218 -40.81 30.56 45.51
CA ILE A 218 -39.57 29.98 44.96
C ILE A 218 -39.62 30.03 43.43
N ASP A 219 -38.89 30.98 42.82
CA ASP A 219 -38.75 31.02 41.37
C ASP A 219 -37.87 29.84 40.88
N THR A 220 -38.53 28.79 40.39
CA THR A 220 -37.87 27.58 39.87
C THR A 220 -37.41 27.74 38.41
N ASN A 221 -37.75 28.85 37.73
CA ASN A 221 -37.42 29.07 36.33
C ASN A 221 -35.90 29.02 36.03
N PRO A 222 -35.01 29.62 36.85
CA PRO A 222 -33.56 29.58 36.59
C PRO A 222 -32.99 28.16 36.65
N PHE A 223 -33.54 27.31 37.53
CA PHE A 223 -33.15 25.90 37.63
C PHE A 223 -33.60 25.11 36.39
N VAL A 224 -34.86 25.26 35.98
CA VAL A 224 -35.41 24.56 34.81
C VAL A 224 -34.68 24.96 33.54
N GLN A 225 -34.40 26.25 33.33
CA GLN A 225 -33.65 26.74 32.17
C GLN A 225 -32.22 26.16 32.09
N ARG A 226 -31.51 26.11 33.22
CA ARG A 226 -30.17 25.52 33.28
C ARG A 226 -30.18 24.02 33.01
N LEU A 227 -31.13 23.29 33.60
CA LEU A 227 -31.30 21.86 33.36
C LEU A 227 -31.53 21.56 31.87
N VAL A 228 -32.45 22.29 31.23
CA VAL A 228 -32.71 22.16 29.79
C VAL A 228 -31.46 22.44 28.97
N THR A 229 -30.71 23.49 29.31
CA THR A 229 -29.46 23.85 28.62
C THR A 229 -28.42 22.73 28.69
N TYR A 230 -28.20 22.14 29.86
CA TYR A 230 -27.25 21.04 30.03
C TYR A 230 -27.70 19.76 29.31
N LEU A 231 -29.00 19.45 29.32
CA LEU A 231 -29.54 18.31 28.57
C LEU A 231 -29.38 18.49 27.05
N GLN A 232 -29.66 19.68 26.52
CA GLN A 232 -29.47 20.00 25.10
C GLN A 232 -27.99 19.92 24.69
N ALA A 233 -27.08 20.47 25.50
CA ALA A 233 -25.65 20.40 25.25
C ALA A 233 -25.13 18.95 25.24
N GLY A 234 -25.64 18.10 26.15
CA GLY A 234 -25.33 16.67 26.18
C GLY A 234 -25.82 15.93 24.92
N GLN A 235 -27.07 16.15 24.51
CA GLN A 235 -27.63 15.56 23.29
C GLN A 235 -26.87 15.99 22.03
N TYR A 236 -26.49 17.27 21.94
CA TYR A 236 -25.70 17.78 20.82
C TYR A 236 -24.33 17.10 20.72
N LYS A 237 -23.61 16.92 21.84
CA LYS A 237 -22.33 16.20 21.87
C LYS A 237 -22.49 14.76 21.37
N LEU A 238 -23.54 14.08 21.80
CA LEU A 238 -23.84 12.71 21.39
C LEU A 238 -24.14 12.60 19.89
N LEU A 239 -24.99 13.49 19.37
CA LEU A 239 -25.29 13.56 17.94
C LEU A 239 -24.05 13.84 17.11
N LYS A 240 -23.17 14.75 17.57
CA LYS A 240 -21.90 15.05 16.91
C LYS A 240 -20.97 13.82 16.87
N ALA A 241 -20.88 13.08 17.97
CA ALA A 241 -20.09 11.84 18.04
C ALA A 241 -20.63 10.77 17.09
N TYR A 242 -21.95 10.53 17.08
CA TYR A 242 -22.56 9.56 16.17
C TYR A 242 -22.38 9.92 14.70
N ARG A 243 -22.48 11.20 14.34
CA ARG A 243 -22.19 11.66 12.96
C ARG A 243 -20.75 11.37 12.56
N SER A 244 -19.79 11.61 13.45
CA SER A 244 -18.37 11.30 13.20
C SER A 244 -18.13 9.81 13.00
N ILE A 245 -18.70 8.96 13.87
CA ILE A 245 -18.59 7.50 13.75
C ILE A 245 -19.20 7.00 12.44
N ALA A 246 -20.40 7.49 12.08
CA ALA A 246 -21.06 7.09 10.84
C ALA A 246 -20.28 7.54 9.60
N ALA A 247 -19.66 8.73 9.63
CA ALA A 247 -18.79 9.21 8.55
C ALA A 247 -17.55 8.32 8.39
N GLN A 248 -16.89 7.96 9.49
CA GLN A 248 -15.74 7.07 9.50
C GLN A 248 -16.10 5.67 8.97
N GLU A 249 -17.21 5.10 9.41
CA GLU A 249 -17.66 3.80 8.94
C GLU A 249 -17.99 3.83 7.43
N ARG A 250 -18.59 4.91 6.94
CA ARG A 250 -18.85 5.10 5.51
C ARG A 250 -17.55 5.16 4.69
N LYS A 251 -16.54 5.88 5.20
CA LYS A 251 -15.20 5.96 4.59
C LYS A 251 -14.55 4.58 4.51
N GLU A 252 -14.53 3.82 5.61
CA GLU A 252 -13.94 2.48 5.65
C GLU A 252 -14.66 1.49 4.74
N ARG A 253 -16.00 1.50 4.73
CA ARG A 253 -16.78 0.66 3.81
C ARG A 253 -16.45 0.95 2.35
N LEU A 254 -16.28 2.21 2.00
CA LEU A 254 -15.94 2.61 0.64
C LEU A 254 -14.52 2.20 0.24
N ILE A 255 -13.54 2.41 1.12
CA ILE A 255 -12.16 1.93 0.91
C ILE A 255 -12.15 0.40 0.72
N ASN A 256 -12.89 -0.33 1.55
CA ASN A 256 -13.01 -1.78 1.45
C ASN A 256 -13.75 -2.21 0.18
N SER A 257 -14.77 -1.47 -0.26
CA SER A 257 -15.48 -1.73 -1.51
C SER A 257 -14.56 -1.54 -2.72
N ILE A 258 -13.79 -0.45 -2.77
CA ILE A 258 -12.83 -0.16 -3.85
C ILE A 258 -11.70 -1.19 -3.83
N THR A 259 -11.15 -1.50 -2.66
CA THR A 259 -10.15 -2.56 -2.49
C THR A 259 -10.69 -3.91 -2.96
N ALA A 260 -11.94 -4.23 -2.61
CA ALA A 260 -12.60 -5.44 -3.05
C ALA A 260 -12.92 -5.42 -4.55
N ALA A 261 -13.25 -4.28 -5.16
CA ALA A 261 -13.51 -4.17 -6.59
C ALA A 261 -12.21 -4.31 -7.41
N ILE A 262 -11.12 -3.70 -6.93
CA ILE A 262 -9.76 -3.90 -7.45
C ILE A 262 -9.35 -5.38 -7.35
N ARG A 263 -9.78 -6.10 -6.29
CA ARG A 263 -9.53 -7.54 -6.15
C ARG A 263 -10.51 -8.41 -6.96
N LYS A 264 -11.80 -8.07 -7.03
CA LYS A 264 -12.88 -8.87 -7.66
C LYS A 264 -12.86 -8.85 -9.17
N GLY A 265 -12.27 -7.83 -9.80
CA GLY A 265 -12.01 -7.91 -11.24
C GLY A 265 -11.09 -9.08 -11.62
N SER A 266 -10.41 -9.71 -10.64
CA SER A 266 -9.83 -11.04 -10.76
C SER A 266 -10.84 -12.15 -10.49
N ALA A 267 -11.71 -12.46 -11.47
CA ALA A 267 -12.50 -13.70 -11.41
C ALA A 267 -11.61 -14.96 -11.43
N THR A 268 -10.30 -14.80 -11.69
CA THR A 268 -9.30 -15.85 -11.88
C THR A 268 -8.17 -15.85 -10.85
N GLY A 269 -8.20 -14.97 -9.84
CA GLY A 269 -7.12 -14.86 -8.84
C GLY A 269 -5.83 -14.21 -9.34
N LEU A 270 -5.81 -13.67 -10.57
CA LEU A 270 -4.71 -12.91 -11.16
C LEU A 270 -4.85 -11.40 -10.93
N PRO A 271 -3.76 -10.64 -10.68
CA PRO A 271 -3.84 -9.18 -10.56
C PRO A 271 -4.47 -8.54 -11.80
N LEU A 272 -5.38 -7.59 -11.60
CA LEU A 272 -5.95 -6.80 -12.70
C LEU A 272 -4.84 -6.02 -13.42
N HIS A 273 -4.95 -5.91 -14.76
CA HIS A 273 -4.11 -4.99 -15.51
C HIS A 273 -4.30 -3.55 -15.01
N PRO A 274 -3.24 -2.71 -15.04
CA PRO A 274 -3.29 -1.32 -14.58
C PRO A 274 -4.49 -0.50 -15.11
N GLN A 275 -4.89 -0.71 -16.37
CA GLN A 275 -6.02 -0.01 -16.97
C GLN A 275 -7.37 -0.37 -16.32
N GLU A 276 -7.61 -1.64 -16.01
CA GLU A 276 -8.84 -2.06 -15.36
C GLU A 276 -8.91 -1.59 -13.90
N ILE A 277 -7.77 -1.54 -13.20
CA ILE A 277 -7.68 -0.94 -11.86
C ILE A 277 -8.14 0.53 -11.89
N LEU A 278 -7.61 1.31 -12.84
CA LEU A 278 -7.96 2.71 -12.99
C LEU A 278 -9.43 2.89 -13.34
N LYS A 279 -9.95 2.13 -14.30
CA LYS A 279 -11.36 2.18 -14.71
C LYS A 279 -12.32 1.93 -13.56
N VAL A 280 -12.06 0.91 -12.73
CA VAL A 280 -12.87 0.60 -11.56
C VAL A 280 -12.75 1.71 -10.51
N ALA A 281 -11.53 2.15 -10.20
CA ALA A 281 -11.29 3.18 -9.19
C ALA A 281 -11.95 4.52 -9.55
N VAL A 282 -11.87 4.92 -10.82
CA VAL A 282 -12.54 6.13 -11.35
C VAL A 282 -14.04 6.08 -11.11
N ARG A 283 -14.68 4.96 -11.47
CA ARG A 283 -16.12 4.79 -11.34
C ARG A 283 -16.57 4.85 -9.88
N GLU A 284 -15.93 4.07 -9.02
CA GLU A 284 -16.32 3.98 -7.61
C GLU A 284 -16.07 5.29 -6.87
N LEU A 285 -14.95 5.97 -7.13
CA LEU A 285 -14.66 7.26 -6.52
C LEU A 285 -15.63 8.34 -7.01
N GLY A 286 -15.95 8.36 -8.30
CA GLY A 286 -16.93 9.30 -8.87
C GLY A 286 -18.33 9.15 -8.26
N ILE A 287 -18.79 7.91 -8.06
CA ILE A 287 -20.07 7.62 -7.37
C ILE A 287 -20.03 8.11 -5.92
N ALA A 288 -18.94 7.80 -5.21
CA ALA A 288 -18.80 8.13 -3.79
C ALA A 288 -18.81 9.63 -3.50
N LEU A 289 -18.13 10.41 -4.34
CA LEU A 289 -18.05 11.86 -4.19
C LEU A 289 -19.26 12.58 -4.78
N ALA A 290 -20.15 11.87 -5.50
CA ALA A 290 -21.18 12.48 -6.33
C ALA A 290 -20.63 13.60 -7.25
N ALA A 291 -19.38 13.43 -7.72
CA ALA A 291 -18.70 14.40 -8.55
C ALA A 291 -19.37 14.51 -9.94
N CYS A 292 -19.28 15.68 -10.59
CA CYS A 292 -19.77 15.81 -11.98
C CYS A 292 -18.84 15.07 -12.96
N ARG A 293 -17.53 15.13 -12.70
CA ARG A 293 -16.48 14.45 -13.46
C ARG A 293 -15.40 13.98 -12.49
N CYS A 294 -14.96 12.73 -12.62
CA CYS A 294 -13.82 12.19 -11.89
C CYS A 294 -12.88 11.45 -12.86
N LEU A 295 -11.58 11.65 -12.69
CA LEU A 295 -10.53 11.10 -13.53
C LEU A 295 -9.46 10.47 -12.63
N ILE A 296 -8.92 9.35 -13.07
CA ILE A 296 -7.70 8.78 -12.51
C ILE A 296 -6.89 8.27 -13.69
N TYR A 297 -5.68 8.79 -13.83
CA TYR A 297 -4.82 8.46 -14.96
C TYR A 297 -3.37 8.39 -14.52
N ARG A 298 -2.57 7.67 -15.31
CA ARG A 298 -1.14 7.55 -15.09
C ARG A 298 -0.42 8.81 -15.56
N ALA A 299 0.51 9.29 -14.74
CA ALA A 299 1.35 10.43 -15.05
C ALA A 299 2.62 10.32 -14.21
N GLN A 300 3.74 10.66 -14.82
CA GLN A 300 5.03 10.83 -14.17
C GLN A 300 5.39 12.31 -14.09
N ALA A 301 6.29 12.66 -13.16
CA ALA A 301 6.70 14.05 -12.93
C ALA A 301 7.28 14.74 -14.18
N ASN A 302 7.84 13.96 -15.13
CA ASN A 302 8.49 14.45 -16.34
C ASN A 302 7.60 14.37 -17.59
N ASP A 303 6.37 13.88 -17.47
CA ASP A 303 5.47 13.73 -18.63
C ASP A 303 5.03 15.12 -19.12
N ASP A 304 5.20 15.41 -20.41
CA ASP A 304 4.73 16.66 -21.03
C ASP A 304 3.21 16.66 -21.23
N ARG A 305 2.66 15.53 -21.70
CA ARG A 305 1.25 15.38 -22.05
C ARG A 305 0.73 14.00 -21.72
N VAL A 306 -0.55 13.90 -21.39
CA VAL A 306 -1.22 12.62 -21.12
C VAL A 306 -2.59 12.56 -21.79
N ALA A 307 -2.92 11.40 -22.37
CA ALA A 307 -4.26 11.14 -22.89
C ALA A 307 -5.15 10.53 -21.79
N ILE A 308 -6.35 11.07 -21.61
CA ILE A 308 -7.29 10.54 -20.62
C ILE A 308 -7.99 9.30 -21.18
N ALA A 309 -7.81 8.15 -20.53
CA ALA A 309 -8.40 6.88 -20.94
C ALA A 309 -9.70 6.51 -20.19
N HIS A 310 -9.84 7.00 -18.95
CA HIS A 310 -10.95 6.62 -18.07
C HIS A 310 -11.52 7.84 -17.36
N GLU A 311 -12.85 7.91 -17.29
CA GLU A 311 -13.58 8.96 -16.61
C GLU A 311 -14.88 8.41 -15.99
N TYR A 312 -15.35 9.09 -14.94
CA TYR A 312 -16.70 9.01 -14.45
C TYR A 312 -17.38 10.34 -14.76
N LEU A 313 -18.61 10.30 -15.26
CA LEU A 313 -19.38 11.48 -15.64
C LEU A 313 -20.82 11.39 -15.13
N GLN A 314 -21.34 12.51 -14.64
CA GLN A 314 -22.77 12.71 -14.48
C GLN A 314 -23.44 13.05 -15.83
N PRO A 315 -24.76 12.79 -15.97
CA PRO A 315 -25.51 13.19 -17.16
C PRO A 315 -25.39 14.70 -17.43
N GLY A 316 -25.15 15.08 -18.68
CA GLY A 316 -25.05 16.48 -19.12
C GLY A 316 -23.65 17.10 -19.01
N VAL A 317 -22.64 16.35 -18.54
CA VAL A 317 -21.24 16.81 -18.45
C VAL A 317 -20.44 16.40 -19.69
N SER A 318 -19.66 17.32 -20.24
CA SER A 318 -18.80 17.05 -21.40
C SER A 318 -17.69 16.04 -21.09
N SER A 319 -17.52 15.05 -21.96
CA SER A 319 -16.46 14.03 -21.87
C SER A 319 -15.06 14.59 -22.16
N VAL A 320 -14.06 13.99 -21.52
CA VAL A 320 -12.64 14.26 -21.74
C VAL A 320 -11.84 13.03 -22.13
N VAL A 321 -12.46 11.85 -22.25
CA VAL A 321 -11.79 10.66 -22.78
C VAL A 321 -11.25 10.93 -24.19
N GLY A 322 -10.00 10.51 -24.42
CA GLY A 322 -9.26 10.76 -25.67
C GLY A 322 -8.65 12.16 -25.80
N LYS A 323 -8.98 13.11 -24.90
CA LYS A 323 -8.31 14.42 -24.87
C LYS A 323 -6.91 14.31 -24.28
N VAL A 324 -5.99 15.09 -24.83
CA VAL A 324 -4.59 15.14 -24.40
C VAL A 324 -4.35 16.37 -23.52
N MET A 325 -4.16 16.14 -22.22
CA MET A 325 -3.93 17.18 -21.22
C MET A 325 -2.45 17.57 -21.19
N PRO A 326 -2.10 18.88 -21.31
CA PRO A 326 -0.73 19.35 -21.18
C PRO A 326 -0.35 19.47 -19.70
N LEU A 327 0.48 18.55 -19.21
CA LEU A 327 0.86 18.47 -17.80
C LEU A 327 1.93 19.52 -17.44
N GLN A 328 3.05 19.58 -18.16
CA GLN A 328 4.13 20.53 -17.83
C GLN A 328 3.74 22.00 -18.01
N LYS A 329 2.70 22.29 -18.78
CA LYS A 329 2.17 23.66 -18.93
C LYS A 329 1.10 23.99 -17.90
N ASN A 330 0.63 23.03 -17.11
CA ASN A 330 -0.37 23.22 -16.08
C ASN A 330 0.31 23.62 -14.76
N PRO A 331 0.13 24.86 -14.26
CA PRO A 331 0.76 25.31 -13.02
C PRO A 331 0.28 24.54 -11.78
N LEU A 332 -0.97 24.03 -11.77
CA LEU A 332 -1.47 23.20 -10.67
C LEU A 332 -0.75 21.85 -10.61
N PHE A 333 -0.41 21.28 -11.76
CA PHE A 333 0.38 20.03 -11.83
C PHE A 333 1.81 20.24 -11.33
N GLN A 334 2.45 21.34 -11.71
CA GLN A 334 3.78 21.70 -11.23
C GLN A 334 3.78 21.89 -9.71
N GLU A 335 2.82 22.67 -9.18
CA GLU A 335 2.68 22.91 -7.75
C GLU A 335 2.47 21.60 -6.97
N MET A 336 1.55 20.75 -7.43
CA MET A 336 1.27 19.43 -6.85
C MET A 336 2.53 18.54 -6.83
N THR A 337 3.29 18.54 -7.92
CA THR A 337 4.52 17.73 -8.04
C THR A 337 5.62 18.24 -7.11
N CYS A 338 5.78 19.57 -6.98
CA CYS A 338 6.74 20.17 -6.06
C CYS A 338 6.39 19.95 -4.58
N GLN A 339 5.11 20.07 -4.21
CA GLN A 339 4.67 19.93 -2.83
C GLN A 339 4.40 18.47 -2.42
N GLN A 340 4.27 17.56 -3.39
CA GLN A 340 3.78 16.18 -3.20
C GLN A 340 2.46 16.10 -2.43
N GLY A 341 1.60 17.11 -2.56
CA GLY A 341 0.34 17.25 -1.84
C GLY A 341 -0.84 17.53 -2.75
N SER A 342 -2.05 17.46 -2.19
CA SER A 342 -3.29 17.76 -2.92
C SER A 342 -3.45 19.26 -3.19
N ILE A 343 -3.97 19.61 -4.36
CA ILE A 343 -4.37 20.97 -4.71
C ILE A 343 -5.89 21.06 -4.72
N CYS A 344 -6.44 21.96 -3.89
CA CYS A 344 -7.89 22.20 -3.80
C CYS A 344 -8.21 23.62 -4.29
N ILE A 345 -9.07 23.72 -5.31
CA ILE A 345 -9.64 24.96 -5.83
C ILE A 345 -11.13 24.95 -5.52
N VAL A 346 -11.56 25.86 -4.65
CA VAL A 346 -12.98 26.05 -4.29
C VAL A 346 -13.74 26.77 -5.40
N ASP A 347 -13.14 27.81 -5.99
CA ASP A 347 -13.74 28.57 -7.08
C ASP A 347 -12.70 28.97 -8.12
N THR A 348 -12.81 28.38 -9.30
CA THR A 348 -11.91 28.62 -10.43
C THR A 348 -12.01 30.04 -11.01
N GLN A 349 -13.08 30.78 -10.72
CA GLN A 349 -13.25 32.16 -11.20
C GLN A 349 -12.50 33.19 -10.35
N THR A 350 -12.14 32.84 -9.10
CA THR A 350 -11.48 33.77 -8.17
C THR A 350 -10.07 33.33 -7.77
N ASP A 351 -9.72 32.06 -7.93
CA ASP A 351 -8.40 31.55 -7.56
C ASP A 351 -7.32 32.09 -8.52
N THR A 352 -6.27 32.71 -7.98
CA THR A 352 -5.18 33.33 -8.76
C THR A 352 -4.40 32.30 -9.57
N ARG A 353 -4.23 31.07 -9.06
CA ARG A 353 -3.52 30.00 -9.78
C ARG A 353 -4.20 29.62 -11.09
N VAL A 354 -5.52 29.80 -11.17
CA VAL A 354 -6.32 29.56 -12.38
C VAL A 354 -6.42 30.83 -13.22
N THR A 355 -6.74 31.97 -12.59
CA THR A 355 -6.98 33.23 -13.30
C THR A 355 -5.72 33.86 -13.89
N ASP A 356 -4.54 33.60 -13.35
CA ASP A 356 -3.27 34.07 -13.92
C ASP A 356 -2.77 33.19 -15.09
N SER A 357 -3.41 32.06 -15.35
CA SER A 357 -3.02 31.10 -16.39
C SER A 357 -4.02 31.05 -17.56
N PRO A 358 -3.67 31.57 -18.75
CA PRO A 358 -4.55 31.52 -19.93
C PRO A 358 -4.96 30.09 -20.32
N LEU A 359 -4.05 29.13 -20.12
CA LEU A 359 -4.30 27.71 -20.37
C LEU A 359 -5.40 27.17 -19.45
N LEU A 360 -5.31 27.44 -18.15
CA LEU A 360 -6.29 26.93 -17.19
C LEU A 360 -7.64 27.63 -17.34
N GLN A 361 -7.66 28.93 -17.62
CA GLN A 361 -8.91 29.63 -17.93
C GLN A 361 -9.63 29.00 -19.13
N GLN A 362 -8.90 28.69 -20.21
CA GLN A 362 -9.47 28.03 -21.39
C GLN A 362 -10.02 26.65 -21.04
N LEU A 363 -9.26 25.86 -20.27
CA LEU A 363 -9.63 24.50 -19.87
C LEU A 363 -10.87 24.49 -18.95
N VAL A 364 -10.89 25.36 -17.95
CA VAL A 364 -12.01 25.55 -17.03
C VAL A 364 -13.27 25.95 -17.79
N LYS A 365 -13.17 26.88 -18.74
CA LYS A 365 -14.31 27.34 -19.55
C LYS A 365 -14.80 26.26 -20.52
N GLN A 366 -13.89 25.48 -21.11
CA GLN A 366 -14.25 24.42 -22.06
C GLN A 366 -14.90 23.21 -21.37
N LEU A 367 -14.52 22.95 -20.12
CA LEU A 367 -14.92 21.76 -19.36
C LEU A 367 -15.93 22.06 -18.25
N ASP A 368 -16.38 23.31 -18.15
CA ASP A 368 -17.30 23.86 -17.14
C ASP A 368 -16.87 23.54 -15.70
N ILE A 369 -15.58 23.69 -15.38
CA ILE A 369 -15.05 23.34 -14.05
C ILE A 369 -15.23 24.51 -13.08
N ARG A 370 -16.16 24.42 -12.15
CA ARG A 370 -16.38 25.44 -11.10
C ARG A 370 -15.46 25.24 -9.89
N SER A 371 -15.25 24.00 -9.48
CA SER A 371 -14.35 23.62 -8.39
C SER A 371 -13.53 22.40 -8.78
N TRP A 372 -12.30 22.32 -8.30
CA TRP A 372 -11.32 21.34 -8.77
C TRP A 372 -10.48 20.80 -7.61
N LEU A 373 -10.42 19.47 -7.48
CA LEU A 373 -9.48 18.76 -6.63
C LEU A 373 -8.48 18.00 -7.51
N LEU A 374 -7.19 18.23 -7.26
CA LEU A 374 -6.07 17.50 -7.81
C LEU A 374 -5.38 16.73 -6.68
N MET A 375 -5.23 15.42 -6.81
CA MET A 375 -4.56 14.58 -5.81
C MET A 375 -3.51 13.70 -6.48
N PRO A 376 -2.25 13.72 -6.02
CA PRO A 376 -1.22 12.84 -6.56
C PRO A 376 -1.46 11.40 -6.10
N VAL A 377 -1.29 10.45 -7.02
CA VAL A 377 -1.18 9.01 -6.71
C VAL A 377 0.29 8.72 -6.47
N LEU A 378 0.67 8.60 -5.20
CA LEU A 378 2.05 8.38 -4.78
C LEU A 378 2.26 6.94 -4.29
N TYR A 379 3.43 6.39 -4.55
CA TYR A 379 3.94 5.20 -3.88
C TYR A 379 5.40 5.42 -3.53
N GLN A 380 5.75 5.34 -2.24
CA GLN A 380 7.11 5.60 -1.74
C GLN A 380 7.73 6.92 -2.27
N GLY A 381 6.92 7.97 -2.35
CA GLY A 381 7.35 9.30 -2.84
C GLY A 381 7.47 9.43 -4.37
N LYS A 382 7.22 8.36 -5.14
CA LYS A 382 7.17 8.40 -6.61
C LYS A 382 5.74 8.71 -7.09
N LEU A 383 5.60 9.68 -8.00
CA LEU A 383 4.35 9.95 -8.70
C LEU A 383 4.05 8.87 -9.74
N LEU A 384 2.90 8.20 -9.58
CA LEU A 384 2.43 7.15 -10.48
C LEU A 384 1.22 7.59 -11.33
N GLY A 385 0.52 8.62 -10.87
CA GLY A 385 -0.71 9.09 -11.48
C GLY A 385 -1.32 10.26 -10.73
N ILE A 386 -2.50 10.66 -11.21
CA ILE A 386 -3.25 11.80 -10.67
C ILE A 386 -4.71 11.37 -10.58
N VAL A 387 -5.34 11.74 -9.47
CA VAL A 387 -6.80 11.75 -9.33
C VAL A 387 -7.27 13.19 -9.49
N GLU A 388 -8.22 13.41 -10.39
CA GLU A 388 -8.91 14.68 -10.50
C GLU A 388 -10.40 14.51 -10.21
N SER A 389 -10.97 15.45 -9.45
CA SER A 389 -12.41 15.54 -9.25
C SER A 389 -12.87 16.97 -9.53
N HIS A 390 -13.90 17.10 -10.36
CA HIS A 390 -14.48 18.38 -10.75
C HIS A 390 -15.90 18.48 -10.22
N TYR A 391 -16.29 19.71 -9.90
CA TYR A 391 -17.69 20.12 -9.75
C TYR A 391 -18.02 21.14 -10.83
N CYS A 392 -19.13 20.91 -11.54
CA CYS A 392 -19.49 21.63 -12.77
C CYS A 392 -20.75 22.49 -12.59
N GLY A 393 -21.22 22.66 -11.34
CA GLY A 393 -22.43 23.41 -11.03
C GLY A 393 -22.22 24.93 -11.08
N SER A 394 -23.31 25.68 -10.98
CA SER A 394 -23.27 27.15 -10.95
C SER A 394 -22.73 27.72 -9.63
N GLN A 395 -22.75 26.94 -8.55
CA GLN A 395 -22.25 27.33 -7.22
C GLN A 395 -20.91 26.62 -6.94
N PRO A 396 -19.95 27.32 -6.32
CA PRO A 396 -18.69 26.71 -5.91
C PRO A 396 -18.91 25.66 -4.82
N HIS A 397 -18.17 24.56 -4.90
CA HIS A 397 -18.16 23.49 -3.90
C HIS A 397 -16.99 23.69 -2.93
N GLN A 398 -17.28 23.70 -1.63
CA GLN A 398 -16.27 23.77 -0.60
C GLN A 398 -15.83 22.35 -0.21
N TRP A 399 -14.61 21.98 -0.63
CA TRP A 399 -14.00 20.70 -0.30
C TRP A 399 -13.92 20.50 1.21
N THR A 400 -14.58 19.46 1.69
CA THR A 400 -14.55 19.08 3.11
C THR A 400 -13.31 18.24 3.41
N ALA A 401 -12.85 18.27 4.67
CA ALA A 401 -11.73 17.42 5.10
C ALA A 401 -12.03 15.92 4.91
N ASP A 402 -13.30 15.52 4.98
CA ASP A 402 -13.72 14.12 4.77
C ASP A 402 -13.57 13.70 3.30
N GLU A 403 -13.93 14.57 2.35
CA GLU A 403 -13.78 14.32 0.91
C GLU A 403 -12.31 14.22 0.51
N THR A 404 -11.48 15.16 0.95
CA THR A 404 -10.04 15.14 0.64
C THR A 404 -9.36 13.92 1.25
N SER A 405 -9.67 13.59 2.50
CA SER A 405 -9.15 12.39 3.19
C SER A 405 -9.62 11.08 2.55
N LEU A 406 -10.80 11.06 1.92
CA LEU A 406 -11.28 9.91 1.17
C LEU A 406 -10.50 9.75 -0.14
N VAL A 407 -10.36 10.84 -0.91
CA VAL A 407 -9.63 10.85 -2.18
C VAL A 407 -8.17 10.45 -1.98
N GLU A 408 -7.53 10.95 -0.92
CA GLU A 408 -6.16 10.57 -0.54
C GLU A 408 -6.03 9.07 -0.24
N ALA A 409 -6.98 8.50 0.52
CA ALA A 409 -6.99 7.07 0.83
C ALA A 409 -7.15 6.22 -0.44
N ILE A 410 -8.02 6.64 -1.37
CA ILE A 410 -8.19 5.95 -2.65
C ILE A 410 -6.96 6.11 -3.54
N ALA A 411 -6.38 7.31 -3.63
CA ALA A 411 -5.14 7.54 -4.37
C ALA A 411 -4.01 6.64 -3.85
N THR A 412 -3.84 6.55 -2.53
CA THR A 412 -2.85 5.65 -1.91
C THR A 412 -3.08 4.18 -2.27
N GLN A 413 -4.35 3.72 -2.21
CA GLN A 413 -4.69 2.34 -2.52
C GLN A 413 -4.52 2.00 -4.01
N VAL A 414 -4.87 2.95 -4.90
CA VAL A 414 -4.62 2.82 -6.35
C VAL A 414 -3.12 2.77 -6.63
N GLY A 415 -2.32 3.61 -5.99
CA GLY A 415 -0.87 3.61 -6.13
C GLY A 415 -0.26 2.24 -5.79
N ALA A 416 -0.66 1.65 -4.66
CA ALA A 416 -0.23 0.30 -4.27
C ALA A 416 -0.67 -0.76 -5.28
N ALA A 417 -1.91 -0.70 -5.77
CA ALA A 417 -2.44 -1.66 -6.74
C ALA A 417 -1.74 -1.57 -8.11
N LEU A 418 -1.41 -0.37 -8.57
CA LEU A 418 -0.68 -0.16 -9.83
C LEU A 418 0.73 -0.78 -9.77
N ILE A 419 1.48 -0.54 -8.70
CA ILE A 419 2.82 -1.14 -8.52
C ILE A 419 2.74 -2.66 -8.44
N GLN A 420 1.76 -3.20 -7.72
CA GLN A 420 1.56 -4.64 -7.64
C GLN A 420 1.25 -5.27 -9.00
N ALA A 421 0.42 -4.63 -9.81
CA ALA A 421 0.09 -5.09 -11.16
C ALA A 421 1.31 -5.04 -12.11
N GLU A 422 2.11 -3.97 -12.04
CA GLU A 422 3.36 -3.87 -12.81
C GLU A 422 4.38 -4.93 -12.42
N ALA A 423 4.60 -5.13 -11.11
CA ALA A 423 5.53 -6.13 -10.62
C ALA A 423 5.14 -7.53 -11.07
N TYR A 424 3.85 -7.85 -11.06
CA TYR A 424 3.35 -9.14 -11.53
C TYR A 424 3.54 -9.32 -13.04
N ALA A 425 3.23 -8.31 -13.85
CA ALA A 425 3.42 -8.36 -15.29
C ALA A 425 4.89 -8.56 -15.67
N ASN A 426 5.81 -7.86 -14.98
CA ASN A 426 7.24 -8.02 -15.19
C ASN A 426 7.74 -9.42 -14.79
N LEU A 427 7.20 -9.98 -13.70
CA LEU A 427 7.54 -11.32 -13.24
C LEU A 427 7.09 -12.37 -14.28
N GLU A 428 5.88 -12.23 -14.81
CA GLU A 428 5.36 -13.12 -15.85
C GLU A 428 6.19 -13.07 -17.14
N ASP A 429 6.54 -11.87 -17.61
CA ASP A 429 7.42 -11.69 -18.78
C ASP A 429 8.80 -12.35 -18.55
N LEU A 430 9.40 -12.12 -17.37
CA LEU A 430 10.67 -12.74 -17.03
C LEU A 430 10.59 -14.26 -16.95
N ASN A 431 9.51 -14.82 -16.40
CA ASN A 431 9.30 -16.27 -16.38
C ASN A 431 9.18 -16.84 -17.79
N GLN A 432 8.47 -16.18 -18.69
CA GLN A 432 8.35 -16.61 -20.08
C GLN A 432 9.70 -16.59 -20.81
N GLN A 433 10.52 -15.55 -20.56
CA GLN A 433 11.88 -15.47 -21.08
C GLN A 433 12.78 -16.59 -20.53
N LEU A 434 12.68 -16.89 -19.23
CA LEU A 434 13.40 -18.00 -18.59
C LEU A 434 12.99 -19.35 -19.19
N GLU A 435 11.69 -19.61 -19.36
CA GLU A 435 11.22 -20.84 -20.00
C GLU A 435 11.73 -20.98 -21.44
N ALA A 436 11.75 -19.88 -22.21
CA ALA A 436 12.26 -19.89 -23.57
C ALA A 436 13.78 -20.20 -23.61
N LEU A 437 14.55 -19.64 -22.68
CA LEU A 437 15.97 -19.93 -22.52
C LEU A 437 16.20 -21.39 -22.11
N ASP A 438 15.44 -21.92 -21.15
CA ASP A 438 15.56 -23.30 -20.71
C ASP A 438 15.24 -24.29 -21.83
N ARG A 439 14.19 -24.04 -22.62
CA ARG A 439 13.88 -24.85 -23.81
C ARG A 439 15.04 -24.82 -24.82
N THR A 440 15.61 -23.65 -25.07
CA THR A 440 16.77 -23.51 -25.97
C THR A 440 17.97 -24.29 -25.45
N ARG A 441 18.26 -24.20 -24.15
CA ARG A 441 19.34 -24.95 -23.49
C ARG A 441 19.13 -26.46 -23.59
N SER A 442 17.92 -26.95 -23.30
CA SER A 442 17.58 -28.37 -23.39
C SER A 442 17.73 -28.90 -24.82
N ASN A 443 17.29 -28.13 -25.83
CA ASN A 443 17.45 -28.50 -27.23
C ASN A 443 18.93 -28.62 -27.60
N LEU A 444 19.79 -27.71 -27.14
CA LEU A 444 21.24 -27.79 -27.38
C LEU A 444 21.87 -29.03 -26.75
N ILE A 445 21.48 -29.38 -25.51
CA ILE A 445 21.98 -30.59 -24.84
C ILE A 445 21.54 -31.84 -25.62
N ALA A 446 20.29 -31.89 -26.08
CA ALA A 446 19.77 -33.01 -26.85
C ALA A 446 20.51 -33.17 -28.19
N ILE A 447 20.71 -32.08 -28.94
CA ILE A 447 21.40 -32.10 -30.24
C ILE A 447 22.88 -32.47 -30.06
N THR A 448 23.57 -31.86 -29.09
CA THR A 448 24.97 -32.20 -28.77
C THR A 448 25.11 -33.68 -28.43
N GLY A 449 24.20 -34.21 -27.61
CA GLY A 449 24.18 -35.62 -27.25
C GLY A 449 24.00 -36.54 -28.46
N HIS A 450 23.16 -36.17 -29.42
CA HIS A 450 22.95 -36.94 -30.65
C HIS A 450 24.18 -36.92 -31.57
N GLU A 451 24.77 -35.75 -31.78
CA GLU A 451 25.94 -35.58 -32.65
C GLU A 451 27.21 -36.23 -32.10
N LEU A 452 27.33 -36.37 -30.77
CA LEU A 452 28.41 -37.12 -30.14
C LEU A 452 28.16 -38.64 -30.13
N ARG A 453 26.90 -39.08 -29.93
CA ARG A 453 26.57 -40.51 -29.86
C ARG A 453 26.80 -41.23 -31.20
N THR A 454 26.47 -40.59 -32.32
CA THR A 454 26.57 -41.22 -33.64
C THR A 454 28.00 -41.69 -33.99
N PRO A 455 29.04 -40.83 -33.99
CA PRO A 455 30.41 -41.27 -34.28
C PRO A 455 30.93 -42.25 -33.23
N LEU A 456 30.56 -42.08 -31.96
CA LEU A 456 30.96 -43.00 -30.90
C LEU A 456 30.42 -44.43 -31.14
N SER A 457 29.15 -44.55 -31.53
CA SER A 457 28.55 -45.85 -31.88
C SER A 457 29.21 -46.47 -33.10
N THR A 458 29.53 -45.69 -34.14
CA THR A 458 30.25 -46.21 -35.32
C THR A 458 31.65 -46.71 -34.95
N ILE A 459 32.40 -45.95 -34.17
CA ILE A 459 33.74 -46.34 -33.69
C ILE A 459 33.64 -47.65 -32.90
N GLN A 460 32.68 -47.73 -31.97
CA GLN A 460 32.49 -48.92 -31.15
C GLN A 460 32.19 -50.16 -32.00
N VAL A 461 31.24 -50.08 -32.94
CA VAL A 461 30.90 -51.19 -33.83
C VAL A 461 32.11 -51.61 -34.68
N CYS A 462 32.87 -50.65 -35.24
CA CYS A 462 34.06 -50.96 -36.01
C CYS A 462 35.11 -51.69 -35.17
N LEU A 463 35.38 -51.22 -33.95
CA LEU A 463 36.36 -51.86 -33.06
C LEU A 463 35.88 -53.22 -32.54
N GLU A 464 34.58 -53.38 -32.25
CA GLU A 464 34.00 -54.66 -31.81
C GLU A 464 34.06 -55.72 -32.91
N SER A 465 33.71 -55.37 -34.15
CA SER A 465 33.83 -56.29 -35.30
C SER A 465 35.28 -56.68 -35.57
N LEU A 466 36.23 -55.72 -35.50
CA LEU A 466 37.66 -56.00 -35.63
C LEU A 466 38.18 -56.94 -34.53
N ALA A 467 37.63 -56.87 -33.32
CA ALA A 467 38.02 -57.72 -32.20
C ALA A 467 37.39 -59.13 -32.25
N THR A 468 36.16 -59.24 -32.80
CA THR A 468 35.36 -60.47 -32.73
C THR A 468 35.51 -61.35 -33.98
N GLU A 469 35.89 -60.78 -35.12
CA GLU A 469 36.03 -61.49 -36.41
C GLU A 469 37.49 -61.50 -36.92
N PRO A 470 38.34 -62.41 -36.41
CA PRO A 470 39.76 -62.46 -36.78
C PRO A 470 40.01 -62.83 -38.27
N ASP A 471 39.06 -63.54 -38.89
CA ASP A 471 39.13 -63.99 -40.29
C ASP A 471 38.60 -62.96 -41.32
N MET A 472 38.32 -61.72 -40.88
CA MET A 472 37.84 -60.63 -41.74
C MET A 472 38.79 -60.34 -42.91
N PRO A 473 38.28 -60.18 -44.16
CA PRO A 473 39.08 -59.77 -45.30
C PRO A 473 39.87 -58.48 -45.07
N LEU A 474 41.09 -58.39 -45.61
CA LEU A 474 41.99 -57.25 -45.39
C LEU A 474 41.37 -55.91 -45.83
N GLU A 475 40.62 -55.90 -46.93
CA GLU A 475 39.93 -54.73 -47.45
C GLU A 475 38.87 -54.22 -46.46
N LEU A 476 38.04 -55.12 -45.91
CA LEU A 476 37.02 -54.77 -44.93
C LEU A 476 37.64 -54.29 -43.61
N ARG A 477 38.73 -54.93 -43.18
CA ARG A 477 39.52 -54.52 -42.00
C ARG A 477 40.05 -53.09 -42.15
N GLN A 478 40.59 -52.76 -43.32
CA GLN A 478 41.06 -51.40 -43.62
C GLN A 478 39.91 -50.38 -43.61
N VAL A 479 38.75 -50.74 -44.18
CA VAL A 479 37.55 -49.88 -44.15
C VAL A 479 37.07 -49.63 -42.72
N MET A 480 37.04 -50.63 -41.84
CA MET A 480 36.64 -50.44 -40.44
C MET A 480 37.62 -49.54 -39.68
N LEU A 481 38.93 -49.75 -39.87
CA LEU A 481 39.96 -48.94 -39.21
C LEU A 481 39.92 -47.49 -39.70
N SER A 482 39.79 -47.27 -41.00
CA SER A 482 39.69 -45.92 -41.58
C SER A 482 38.40 -45.21 -41.17
N THR A 483 37.28 -45.93 -41.07
CA THR A 483 36.01 -45.40 -40.58
C THR A 483 36.13 -44.97 -39.12
N ALA A 484 36.70 -45.81 -38.25
CA ALA A 484 36.89 -45.49 -36.84
C ALA A 484 37.83 -44.28 -36.63
N LEU A 485 38.93 -44.20 -37.39
CA LEU A 485 39.84 -43.05 -37.34
C LEU A 485 39.17 -41.76 -37.82
N THR A 486 38.38 -41.84 -38.90
CA THR A 486 37.64 -40.70 -39.45
C THR A 486 36.60 -40.16 -38.46
N ASP A 487 35.82 -41.05 -37.84
CA ASP A 487 34.82 -40.65 -36.85
C ASP A 487 35.45 -40.16 -35.53
N SER A 488 36.63 -40.66 -35.16
CA SER A 488 37.41 -40.16 -34.02
C SER A 488 37.88 -38.72 -34.25
N GLU A 489 38.43 -38.43 -35.42
CA GLU A 489 38.85 -37.07 -35.80
C GLU A 489 37.64 -36.12 -35.92
N ARG A 490 36.51 -36.61 -36.43
CA ARG A 490 35.26 -35.86 -36.46
C ARG A 490 34.78 -35.51 -35.04
N MET A 491 34.83 -36.46 -34.11
CA MET A 491 34.46 -36.22 -32.71
C MET A 491 35.39 -35.20 -32.05
N ARG A 492 36.70 -35.27 -32.31
CA ARG A 492 37.68 -34.29 -31.84
C ARG A 492 37.34 -32.88 -32.35
N LYS A 493 37.01 -32.73 -33.64
CA LYS A 493 36.60 -31.44 -34.23
C LYS A 493 35.31 -30.92 -33.60
N LEU A 494 34.31 -31.78 -33.39
CA LEU A 494 33.05 -31.43 -32.72
C LEU A 494 33.28 -30.89 -31.30
N VAL A 495 34.07 -31.58 -30.49
CA VAL A 495 34.38 -31.16 -29.11
C VAL A 495 35.13 -29.83 -29.12
N GLN A 496 36.11 -29.67 -30.02
CA GLN A 496 36.86 -28.43 -30.13
C GLN A 496 35.97 -27.25 -30.55
N ASP A 497 35.15 -27.41 -31.61
CA ASP A 497 34.22 -26.37 -32.06
C ASP A 497 33.21 -26.00 -30.96
N PHE A 498 32.74 -26.98 -30.18
CA PHE A 498 31.84 -26.75 -29.06
C PHE A 498 32.50 -25.94 -27.93
N LEU A 499 33.72 -26.29 -27.54
CA LEU A 499 34.48 -25.54 -26.54
C LEU A 499 34.79 -24.11 -27.01
N THR A 500 35.18 -23.95 -28.28
CA THR A 500 35.42 -22.65 -28.90
C THR A 500 34.16 -21.78 -28.86
N LEU A 501 33.01 -22.31 -29.28
CA LEU A 501 31.75 -21.58 -29.24
C LEU A 501 31.34 -21.25 -27.79
N SER A 502 31.45 -22.19 -26.86
CA SER A 502 31.13 -21.97 -25.44
C SER A 502 31.99 -20.88 -24.81
N ASN A 503 33.27 -20.79 -25.17
CA ASN A 503 34.17 -19.74 -24.66
C ASN A 503 33.81 -18.37 -25.24
N LEU A 504 33.51 -18.30 -26.54
CA LEU A 504 33.07 -17.07 -27.20
C LEU A 504 31.73 -16.55 -26.66
N GLU A 505 30.77 -17.43 -26.36
CA GLU A 505 29.45 -17.04 -25.82
C GLU A 505 29.48 -16.65 -24.35
N SER A 506 30.35 -17.29 -23.56
CA SER A 506 30.51 -16.96 -22.14
C SER A 506 31.38 -15.72 -21.89
N GLY A 507 31.90 -15.08 -22.95
CA GLY A 507 32.77 -13.91 -22.85
C GLY A 507 34.11 -14.22 -22.18
N ARG A 508 34.54 -15.49 -22.15
CA ARG A 508 35.78 -15.94 -21.51
C ARG A 508 37.00 -15.84 -22.43
N VAL A 509 36.81 -15.44 -23.68
CA VAL A 509 37.89 -15.22 -24.64
C VAL A 509 38.56 -13.90 -24.32
N GLU A 510 39.85 -13.94 -24.04
CA GLU A 510 40.71 -12.75 -23.99
C GLU A 510 41.07 -12.37 -25.42
N TRP A 511 40.63 -11.19 -25.84
CA TRP A 511 40.87 -10.65 -27.19
C TRP A 511 42.16 -9.83 -27.20
N HIS A 512 43.01 -10.07 -28.20
CA HIS A 512 44.25 -9.34 -28.41
C HIS A 512 44.18 -8.56 -29.73
N PRO A 513 43.38 -7.46 -29.78
CA PRO A 513 43.24 -6.71 -31.01
C PRO A 513 44.54 -5.99 -31.38
N GLU A 514 45.03 -6.26 -32.57
CA GLU A 514 46.23 -5.66 -33.16
C GLU A 514 45.88 -4.93 -34.46
N THR A 515 46.80 -4.09 -34.93
CA THR A 515 46.67 -3.40 -36.22
C THR A 515 47.48 -4.16 -37.25
N LEU A 516 46.80 -4.76 -38.22
CA LEU A 516 47.39 -5.65 -39.20
C LEU A 516 46.75 -5.46 -40.57
N PRO A 517 47.44 -5.81 -41.66
CA PRO A 517 46.84 -5.79 -42.99
C PRO A 517 46.04 -7.09 -43.23
N LEU A 518 44.92 -6.99 -43.96
CA LEU A 518 44.00 -8.12 -44.18
C LEU A 518 44.62 -9.25 -45.02
N ASP A 519 45.52 -8.91 -45.94
CA ASP A 519 46.19 -9.84 -46.84
C ASP A 519 47.00 -10.90 -46.09
N GLU A 520 47.71 -10.53 -45.02
CA GLU A 520 48.44 -11.47 -44.17
C GLU A 520 47.51 -12.53 -43.55
N CYS A 521 46.35 -12.13 -43.03
CA CYS A 521 45.37 -13.07 -42.49
C CYS A 521 44.78 -13.99 -43.56
N VAL A 522 44.51 -13.46 -44.76
CA VAL A 522 43.97 -14.26 -45.86
C VAL A 522 44.99 -15.29 -46.34
N GLU A 523 46.27 -14.92 -46.50
CA GLU A 523 47.33 -15.85 -46.88
C GLU A 523 47.54 -16.95 -45.83
N LEU A 524 47.51 -16.62 -44.54
CA LEU A 524 47.57 -17.61 -43.46
C LEU A 524 46.38 -18.58 -43.50
N ALA A 525 45.16 -18.08 -43.72
CA ALA A 525 43.97 -18.91 -43.85
C ALA A 525 44.03 -19.84 -45.08
N LEU A 526 44.48 -19.32 -46.24
CA LEU A 526 44.68 -20.09 -47.46
C LEU A 526 45.72 -21.20 -47.28
N SER A 527 46.83 -20.90 -46.60
CA SER A 527 47.88 -21.86 -46.28
C SER A 527 47.35 -23.02 -45.43
N ARG A 528 46.52 -22.73 -44.42
CA ARG A 528 45.85 -23.75 -43.58
C ARG A 528 44.97 -24.69 -44.41
N VAL A 529 44.17 -24.15 -45.32
CA VAL A 529 43.26 -24.94 -46.18
C VAL A 529 44.04 -25.82 -47.16
N ARG A 530 45.10 -25.28 -47.78
CA ARG A 530 45.97 -26.00 -48.72
C ARG A 530 46.75 -27.15 -48.06
N THR A 531 47.14 -27.00 -46.80
CA THR A 531 47.89 -28.04 -46.06
C THR A 531 47.00 -29.21 -45.65
N ARG A 532 45.70 -28.98 -45.47
CA ARG A 532 44.76 -29.98 -44.94
C ARG A 532 44.09 -30.84 -46.02
N SER A 533 44.16 -30.41 -47.27
CA SER A 533 43.43 -31.04 -48.39
C SER A 533 44.40 -31.48 -49.47
N ASN A 534 44.12 -32.59 -50.14
CA ASN A 534 44.90 -32.98 -51.31
C ASN A 534 44.71 -31.95 -52.43
N PRO A 535 45.78 -31.58 -53.18
CA PRO A 535 45.68 -30.60 -54.26
C PRO A 535 44.68 -30.97 -55.35
N GLU A 536 44.47 -32.27 -55.57
CA GLU A 536 43.57 -32.79 -56.61
C GLU A 536 42.09 -32.68 -56.24
N ASP A 537 41.76 -32.50 -54.96
CA ASP A 537 40.39 -32.42 -54.45
C ASP A 537 39.94 -30.96 -54.19
N LEU A 538 40.83 -29.99 -54.37
CA LEU A 538 40.55 -28.57 -54.08
C LEU A 538 40.01 -27.82 -55.31
N PRO A 539 38.92 -27.04 -55.17
CA PRO A 539 38.49 -26.10 -56.20
C PRO A 539 39.52 -24.97 -56.41
N GLN A 540 39.39 -24.25 -57.53
CA GLN A 540 40.27 -23.11 -57.81
C GLN A 540 39.98 -21.96 -56.84
N ILE A 541 40.94 -21.61 -55.99
CA ILE A 541 40.81 -20.49 -55.04
C ILE A 541 41.51 -19.25 -55.59
N VAL A 542 40.76 -18.15 -55.74
CA VAL A 542 41.24 -16.85 -56.23
C VAL A 542 41.11 -15.80 -55.14
N SER A 543 42.21 -15.13 -54.79
CA SER A 543 42.22 -14.01 -53.85
C SER A 543 42.33 -12.69 -54.63
N THR A 544 41.34 -11.82 -54.48
CA THR A 544 41.27 -10.49 -55.12
C THR A 544 41.16 -9.42 -54.04
N ILE A 545 42.29 -9.12 -53.39
CA ILE A 545 42.37 -8.10 -52.34
C ILE A 545 43.03 -6.84 -52.94
N PRO A 546 42.35 -5.67 -52.93
CA PRO A 546 42.95 -4.42 -53.36
C PRO A 546 44.21 -4.06 -52.56
N VAL A 547 45.26 -3.58 -53.23
CA VAL A 547 46.54 -3.20 -52.62
C VAL A 547 46.42 -1.97 -51.70
N GLN A 548 45.35 -1.17 -51.82
CA GLN A 548 45.13 0.08 -51.09
C GLN A 548 43.97 -0.04 -50.10
N LEU A 549 44.01 -1.05 -49.22
CA LEU A 549 43.04 -1.17 -48.13
C LEU A 549 43.57 -0.52 -46.85
N PRO A 550 42.71 0.10 -46.04
CA PRO A 550 43.08 0.56 -44.70
C PRO A 550 43.44 -0.63 -43.80
N LEU A 551 44.29 -0.39 -42.81
CA LEU A 551 44.62 -1.39 -41.79
C LEU A 551 43.38 -1.73 -40.97
N ILE A 552 43.26 -2.99 -40.55
CA ILE A 552 42.15 -3.47 -39.71
C ILE A 552 42.61 -3.53 -38.25
N ARG A 553 41.67 -3.40 -37.32
CA ARG A 553 41.93 -3.52 -35.87
C ARG A 553 41.16 -4.67 -35.25
N VAL A 554 41.75 -5.86 -35.28
CA VAL A 554 41.13 -7.10 -34.79
C VAL A 554 42.19 -8.03 -34.22
N ASP A 555 41.74 -9.10 -33.58
CA ASP A 555 42.61 -10.21 -33.20
C ASP A 555 42.89 -11.08 -34.44
N GLY A 556 44.15 -11.14 -34.86
CA GLY A 556 44.58 -11.80 -36.09
C GLY A 556 44.30 -13.30 -36.10
N ASP A 557 44.46 -13.98 -34.97
CA ASP A 557 44.21 -15.43 -34.85
C ASP A 557 42.74 -15.77 -35.09
N TRP A 558 41.84 -14.97 -34.52
CA TRP A 558 40.40 -15.13 -34.72
C TRP A 558 39.94 -14.78 -36.13
N LEU A 559 40.58 -13.79 -36.78
CA LEU A 559 40.30 -13.48 -38.18
C LEU A 559 40.74 -14.61 -39.11
N VAL A 560 41.94 -15.17 -38.89
CA VAL A 560 42.41 -16.35 -39.63
C VAL A 560 41.48 -17.53 -39.42
N GLU A 561 41.00 -17.77 -38.19
CA GLU A 561 40.04 -18.83 -37.90
C GLU A 561 38.70 -18.62 -38.61
N LEU A 562 38.16 -17.40 -38.60
CA LEU A 562 36.92 -17.05 -39.30
C LEU A 562 37.04 -17.33 -40.81
N ILE A 563 38.11 -16.82 -41.45
CA ILE A 563 38.32 -16.98 -42.89
C ILE A 563 38.53 -18.47 -43.22
N ALA A 564 39.32 -19.18 -42.42
CA ALA A 564 39.55 -20.61 -42.59
C ALA A 564 38.24 -21.41 -42.47
N LYS A 565 37.34 -21.07 -41.54
CA LYS A 565 36.03 -21.73 -41.42
C LYS A 565 35.12 -21.46 -42.61
N LEU A 566 35.10 -20.24 -43.14
CA LEU A 566 34.33 -19.91 -44.35
C LEU A 566 34.91 -20.62 -45.59
N LEU A 567 36.24 -20.70 -45.71
CA LEU A 567 36.90 -21.42 -46.78
C LEU A 567 36.71 -22.94 -46.69
N ASP A 568 36.80 -23.53 -45.50
CA ASP A 568 36.47 -24.93 -45.25
C ASP A 568 35.03 -25.22 -45.72
N ASN A 569 34.08 -24.31 -45.42
CA ASN A 569 32.70 -24.42 -45.85
C ASN A 569 32.57 -24.35 -47.37
N ALA A 570 33.23 -23.39 -48.01
CA ALA A 570 33.22 -23.24 -49.47
C ALA A 570 33.85 -24.44 -50.17
N CYS A 571 35.01 -24.94 -49.71
CA CYS A 571 35.69 -26.11 -50.29
C CYS A 571 34.84 -27.37 -50.15
N LYS A 572 34.16 -27.54 -49.01
CA LYS A 572 33.31 -28.70 -48.75
C LYS A 572 32.12 -28.80 -49.72
N PHE A 573 31.57 -27.67 -50.16
CA PHE A 573 30.34 -27.61 -50.95
C PHE A 573 30.56 -27.21 -52.41
N THR A 574 31.81 -27.04 -52.83
CA THR A 574 32.20 -26.73 -54.21
C THR A 574 32.93 -27.93 -54.83
N PRO A 575 32.52 -28.40 -56.01
CA PRO A 575 33.24 -29.48 -56.69
C PRO A 575 34.65 -29.01 -57.11
N PRO A 576 35.62 -29.92 -57.32
CA PRO A 576 36.99 -29.56 -57.71
C PRO A 576 37.09 -28.73 -59.00
N THR A 577 36.10 -28.81 -59.89
CA THR A 577 36.00 -28.01 -61.11
C THR A 577 35.45 -26.60 -60.89
N GLY A 578 34.95 -26.31 -59.68
CA GLY A 578 34.39 -25.02 -59.31
C GLY A 578 35.44 -24.01 -58.85
N GLN A 579 34.96 -22.83 -58.47
CA GLN A 579 35.78 -21.70 -58.06
C GLN A 579 35.34 -21.15 -56.71
N ILE A 580 36.32 -20.74 -55.90
CA ILE A 580 36.14 -19.99 -54.66
C ILE A 580 36.87 -18.66 -54.82
N ALA A 581 36.21 -17.55 -54.50
CA ALA A 581 36.78 -16.22 -54.58
C ALA A 581 36.72 -15.51 -53.22
N ILE A 582 37.84 -14.93 -52.79
CA ILE A 582 37.89 -14.02 -51.64
C ILE A 582 38.11 -12.61 -52.18
N ALA A 583 37.28 -11.66 -51.75
CA ALA A 583 37.42 -10.26 -52.10
C ALA A 583 37.16 -9.36 -50.89
N ALA A 584 37.66 -8.13 -50.98
CA ALA A 584 37.58 -7.14 -49.91
C ALA A 584 37.30 -5.75 -50.50
N ARG A 585 36.43 -4.98 -49.85
CA ARG A 585 36.12 -3.59 -50.23
C ARG A 585 35.87 -2.72 -49.00
N THR A 586 36.17 -1.43 -49.11
CA THR A 586 35.83 -0.45 -48.08
C THR A 586 34.32 -0.23 -48.05
N ASN A 587 33.74 -0.20 -46.86
CA ASN A 587 32.31 0.00 -46.64
C ASN A 587 32.10 1.16 -45.64
N GLY A 588 31.67 2.32 -46.14
CA GLY A 588 31.32 3.47 -45.29
C GLY A 588 32.49 4.15 -44.55
N GLY A 589 33.74 3.92 -44.98
CA GLY A 589 34.95 4.61 -44.47
C GLY A 589 35.53 4.04 -43.17
N THR A 590 34.70 3.50 -42.28
CA THR A 590 35.13 2.97 -40.96
C THR A 590 35.09 1.45 -40.85
N THR A 591 34.65 0.76 -41.91
CA THR A 591 34.60 -0.70 -41.95
C THR A 591 35.04 -1.24 -43.30
N LEU A 592 35.49 -2.48 -43.30
CA LEU A 592 35.91 -3.24 -44.48
C LEU A 592 34.99 -4.44 -44.60
N GLU A 593 34.39 -4.62 -45.77
CA GLU A 593 33.55 -5.79 -46.09
C GLU A 593 34.39 -6.82 -46.84
N VAL A 594 34.44 -8.04 -46.28
CA VAL A 594 35.11 -9.19 -46.88
C VAL A 594 34.07 -10.19 -47.34
N THR A 595 34.24 -10.70 -48.55
CA THR A 595 33.32 -11.64 -49.19
C THR A 595 34.05 -12.93 -49.55
N VAL A 596 33.49 -14.07 -49.19
CA VAL A 596 33.91 -15.41 -49.62
C VAL A 596 32.79 -15.98 -50.49
N SER A 597 33.03 -16.07 -51.79
CA SER A 597 32.08 -16.59 -52.77
C SER A 597 32.49 -17.96 -53.28
N ASP A 598 31.53 -18.84 -53.47
CA ASP A 598 31.73 -20.18 -54.01
C ASP A 598 30.76 -20.45 -55.18
N THR A 599 31.16 -21.30 -56.12
CA THR A 599 30.29 -21.79 -57.21
C THR A 599 29.67 -23.15 -56.89
N GLY A 600 29.44 -23.43 -55.61
CA GLY A 600 28.94 -24.70 -55.13
C GLY A 600 27.42 -24.86 -55.23
N ARG A 601 26.89 -25.75 -54.39
CA ARG A 601 25.47 -26.16 -54.39
C ARG A 601 24.45 -25.06 -54.07
N GLY A 602 24.88 -23.88 -53.61
CA GLY A 602 24.01 -22.76 -53.23
C GLY A 602 23.14 -23.02 -51.99
N ILE A 603 22.39 -22.00 -51.57
CA ILE A 603 21.53 -22.01 -50.38
C ILE A 603 20.13 -21.53 -50.77
N GLU A 604 19.08 -22.21 -50.30
CA GLU A 604 17.71 -21.75 -50.53
C GLU A 604 17.45 -20.40 -49.82
N PRO A 605 16.72 -19.44 -50.43
CA PRO A 605 16.50 -18.12 -49.86
C PRO A 605 15.93 -18.13 -48.42
N ASN A 606 15.05 -19.10 -48.13
CA ASN A 606 14.43 -19.25 -46.82
C ASN A 606 15.39 -19.76 -45.72
N ARG A 607 16.63 -20.12 -46.09
CA ARG A 607 17.64 -20.71 -45.21
C ARG A 607 18.86 -19.81 -44.99
N LEU A 608 18.96 -18.68 -45.69
CA LEU A 608 20.13 -17.78 -45.64
C LEU A 608 20.44 -17.25 -44.23
N GLU A 609 19.42 -17.08 -43.39
CA GLU A 609 19.62 -16.65 -42.00
C GLU A 609 19.91 -17.83 -41.07
N ILE A 610 19.21 -18.96 -41.29
CA ILE A 610 19.23 -20.15 -40.43
C ILE A 610 20.57 -20.91 -40.56
N VAL A 611 21.32 -20.74 -41.66
CA VAL A 611 22.66 -21.36 -41.81
C VAL A 611 23.67 -20.96 -40.74
N PHE A 612 23.45 -19.84 -40.05
CA PHE A 612 24.29 -19.41 -38.93
C PHE A 612 23.83 -19.96 -37.57
N ASP A 613 22.72 -20.71 -37.52
CA ASP A 613 22.23 -21.32 -36.30
C ASP A 613 23.07 -22.54 -35.89
N ARG A 614 23.11 -22.80 -34.58
CA ARG A 614 23.90 -23.87 -33.98
C ARG A 614 23.41 -25.23 -34.46
N PHE A 615 24.35 -26.09 -34.85
CA PHE A 615 24.09 -27.45 -35.35
C PHE A 615 23.18 -27.51 -36.57
N TYR A 616 22.91 -26.38 -37.24
CA TYR A 616 22.09 -26.39 -38.43
C TYR A 616 22.83 -27.08 -39.58
N GLN A 617 22.14 -28.01 -40.22
CA GLN A 617 22.60 -28.72 -41.41
C GLN A 617 21.41 -28.94 -42.34
N GLU A 618 21.64 -28.67 -43.63
CA GLU A 618 20.60 -28.81 -44.66
C GLU A 618 20.27 -30.28 -44.98
N GLU A 619 21.21 -31.21 -44.78
CA GLU A 619 21.00 -32.66 -44.88
C GLU A 619 20.79 -33.25 -43.47
N GLY A 620 19.71 -34.01 -43.27
CA GLY A 620 19.47 -34.71 -42.00
C GLY A 620 20.53 -35.79 -41.70
N ALA A 621 20.68 -36.16 -40.42
CA ALA A 621 21.74 -37.03 -39.91
C ALA A 621 21.94 -38.38 -40.65
N LEU A 622 20.92 -38.88 -41.35
CA LEU A 622 20.92 -40.15 -42.08
C LEU A 622 21.26 -40.05 -43.59
N ARG A 623 21.26 -38.85 -44.20
CA ARG A 623 21.53 -38.65 -45.64
C ARG A 623 22.87 -37.94 -45.92
N ARG A 624 23.78 -37.99 -44.96
CA ARG A 624 25.05 -37.24 -44.97
C ARG A 624 25.89 -37.63 -46.18
N THR A 625 25.97 -36.75 -47.17
CA THR A 625 26.96 -36.84 -48.26
C THR A 625 28.22 -36.02 -47.96
N ALA A 626 28.12 -34.97 -47.13
CA ALA A 626 29.27 -34.12 -46.76
C ALA A 626 29.33 -33.85 -45.25
N GLY A 627 30.37 -34.34 -44.57
CA GLY A 627 30.53 -34.28 -43.09
C GLY A 627 30.80 -32.89 -42.53
N GLY A 628 30.14 -32.50 -41.43
CA GLY A 628 30.36 -31.21 -40.75
C GLY A 628 29.79 -31.18 -39.34
N THR A 629 30.20 -30.20 -38.53
CA THR A 629 29.76 -30.04 -37.13
C THR A 629 28.49 -29.19 -36.99
N GLY A 630 28.15 -28.38 -38.01
CA GLY A 630 27.07 -27.40 -37.93
C GLY A 630 27.36 -26.25 -36.96
N LEU A 631 28.58 -26.15 -36.42
CA LEU A 631 28.98 -25.08 -35.49
C LEU A 631 29.88 -24.03 -36.14
N GLY A 632 30.47 -24.33 -37.31
CA GLY A 632 31.44 -23.45 -37.96
C GLY A 632 30.90 -22.04 -38.24
N LEU A 633 29.74 -21.94 -38.89
CA LEU A 633 29.12 -20.64 -39.22
C LEU A 633 28.61 -19.91 -37.97
N ALA A 634 28.15 -20.63 -36.95
CA ALA A 634 27.78 -20.04 -35.67
C ALA A 634 28.99 -19.41 -34.95
N ILE A 635 30.17 -20.06 -35.02
CA ILE A 635 31.42 -19.51 -34.51
C ILE A 635 31.81 -18.25 -35.30
N CYS A 636 31.73 -18.27 -36.64
CA CYS A 636 31.99 -17.07 -37.45
C CYS A 636 31.08 -15.90 -37.04
N ARG A 637 29.79 -16.16 -36.82
CA ARG A 637 28.83 -15.15 -36.36
C ARG A 637 29.24 -14.55 -35.02
N GLN A 638 29.64 -15.38 -34.07
CA GLN A 638 30.03 -14.90 -32.75
C GLN A 638 31.33 -14.08 -32.78
N ILE A 639 32.32 -14.47 -33.60
CA ILE A 639 33.56 -13.70 -33.79
C ILE A 639 33.24 -12.30 -34.35
N VAL A 640 32.45 -12.23 -35.43
CA VAL A 640 32.09 -10.94 -36.07
C VAL A 640 31.28 -10.04 -35.13
N ASN A 641 30.34 -10.62 -34.38
CA ASN A 641 29.55 -9.89 -33.39
C ASN A 641 30.43 -9.29 -32.28
N SER A 642 31.50 -9.99 -31.86
CA SER A 642 32.46 -9.47 -30.89
C SER A 642 33.25 -8.25 -31.38
N TRP A 643 33.31 -8.01 -32.69
CA TRP A 643 33.88 -6.80 -33.28
C TRP A 643 32.82 -5.75 -33.64
N ASN A 644 31.57 -5.92 -33.17
CA ASN A 644 30.42 -5.10 -33.57
C ASN A 644 30.17 -5.09 -35.09
N GLY A 645 30.65 -6.11 -35.81
CA GLY A 645 30.43 -6.29 -37.23
C GLY A 645 29.11 -6.99 -37.55
N LYS A 646 28.89 -7.24 -38.84
CA LYS A 646 27.77 -8.04 -39.36
C LYS A 646 28.30 -9.14 -40.26
N ILE A 647 27.68 -10.33 -40.21
CA ILE A 647 27.89 -11.43 -41.14
C ILE A 647 26.54 -11.81 -41.76
N TRP A 648 26.50 -12.10 -43.06
CA TRP A 648 25.31 -12.58 -43.76
C TRP A 648 25.68 -13.43 -44.98
N ALA A 649 24.70 -14.11 -45.56
CA ALA A 649 24.86 -14.92 -46.75
C ALA A 649 23.90 -14.49 -47.86
N GLU A 650 24.35 -14.57 -49.10
CA GLU A 650 23.58 -14.33 -50.31
C GLU A 650 23.69 -15.56 -51.22
N SER A 651 22.59 -15.99 -51.82
CA SER A 651 22.58 -17.06 -52.82
C SER A 651 21.35 -16.92 -53.71
N ALA A 652 21.52 -17.16 -55.01
CA ALA A 652 20.42 -17.16 -55.98
C ALA A 652 19.61 -18.48 -55.98
N GLY A 653 19.86 -19.36 -55.01
CA GLY A 653 19.21 -20.66 -54.87
C GLY A 653 20.16 -21.82 -55.18
N LYS A 654 19.59 -23.04 -55.28
CA LYS A 654 20.36 -24.26 -55.50
C LYS A 654 21.14 -24.23 -56.81
N ASP A 655 22.36 -24.76 -56.75
CA ASP A 655 23.35 -24.87 -57.83
C ASP A 655 23.76 -23.53 -58.45
N LYS A 656 23.60 -22.43 -57.70
CA LYS A 656 24.01 -21.07 -58.09
C LYS A 656 25.16 -20.51 -57.25
N GLY A 657 25.77 -21.33 -56.39
CA GLY A 657 26.79 -20.87 -55.47
C GLY A 657 26.24 -20.02 -54.32
N SER A 658 27.14 -19.61 -53.44
CA SER A 658 26.82 -18.77 -52.28
C SER A 658 27.89 -17.71 -52.09
N THR A 659 27.52 -16.59 -51.48
CA THR A 659 28.46 -15.54 -51.09
C THR A 659 28.24 -15.23 -49.62
N PHE A 660 29.27 -15.42 -48.80
CA PHE A 660 29.29 -15.05 -47.39
C PHE A 660 29.99 -13.71 -47.24
N HIS A 661 29.36 -12.79 -46.54
CA HIS A 661 29.83 -11.43 -46.33
C HIS A 661 30.07 -11.21 -44.85
N PHE A 662 31.14 -10.52 -44.47
CA PHE A 662 31.32 -10.02 -43.12
C PHE A 662 32.04 -8.67 -43.07
N THR A 663 31.79 -7.89 -42.02
CA THR A 663 32.41 -6.57 -41.82
C THR A 663 33.42 -6.57 -40.69
N ILE A 664 34.52 -5.84 -40.89
CA ILE A 664 35.64 -5.69 -39.96
C ILE A 664 35.87 -4.19 -39.69
N PRO A 665 36.16 -3.76 -38.45
CA PRO A 665 36.53 -2.37 -38.18
C PRO A 665 37.91 -2.02 -38.76
N THR A 666 38.02 -0.85 -39.38
CA THR A 666 39.28 -0.29 -39.88
C THR A 666 39.87 0.69 -38.87
N VAL A 667 41.18 0.91 -38.94
CA VAL A 667 41.85 2.02 -38.25
C VAL A 667 41.67 3.28 -39.10
N GLU A 668 41.29 4.39 -38.46
CA GLU A 668 41.24 5.72 -39.08
C GLU A 668 42.63 6.24 -39.47
#